data_AF-A0AAU9JCM3-F1
#
_entry.id   AF-A0AAU9JCM3-F1
#
_cell.length_a   1.000
_cell.length_b   1.000
_cell.length_c   1.000
_cell.angle_alpha   90.00
_cell.angle_beta   90.00
_cell.angle_gamma   90.00
#
_symmetry.space_group_name_H-M   'P 1'
#
loop_
_entity.id
_entity.type
_entity.pdbx_description
1 polymer ?
#
loop_
_entity_poly.entity_id
_entity_poly.type
_entity_poly.pdbx_seq_one_letter_code
_entity_poly.pdbx_strand_id
1 'polypeptide(L)'
;MISKIFGSKTKYTYEIFQEMHRELSFFYEITPKNEEQAVELVRSMTEALVWSEQNYQNFFDFFMKADVQSLFRRFLSFQSKPLLIQLIQSANMLVHNLDSDEDKQYLLNTPFYGEVISHPYDSNDEEIVENYMSLLKSLATNLKSEQLKSYVLGQNFSLYTGAFAFIDSKDQMIKTAARTVILSIFKLQDESIIQYISQSGFFIAIVLSMREQWYALDQKIMSMSNSSKLEQIIKDHVDNLYFMNDIFEQDIIEINQELADLLLRHIILPVLVGSLGSERHMQHHLGIPLAAYLIIQILKTIRHPPLINTLAACLFLKEVREELLTLTMNSPPLQALAGGSRDLSPSTDAIRLGSQMLDYLDYLEEPENLRHNTIRDVIFSFLRSRDDNLVTLTVLIIQGVILNGSVSSTILWGAGLMPVENKKIKDQSGRPREENKDLGEEAKDLQKINYESGVISMLLRLINLEPSFRIFTCHAICKLMLSLVYKKDSNICLLPEHELSLKKALKRTIAALKKLVKANFHDSLLLELFEEEWNRISSLKFNDKIICPSHLLLPLLNELESNIPLEHRRPSGDVEEARCNVSLFFLYRKMHHLLCAKDVNTDFDIDTYPLNYMKTPCLWKEGEVHSMDGRTCFRCFVKDGKKEKILYFTEDDDKFVLVEPDIELMGYAKIVIITNLRDVEAMTDRSDPRSLVLLVKQKTDNTQLILTFEDAQRCLWIKRQIEEHRKSSKSEDMGLIEVLLNTIDECLVK
;
A
#
# COMPACT_ATOMS: atom_id res chain seq x y z
N MET A 1 -9.25 -33.81 -13.67
CA MET A 1 -8.41 -34.99 -13.99
C MET A 1 -8.22 -35.85 -12.72
N ILE A 2 -9.31 -36.32 -12.08
CA ILE A 2 -9.27 -37.28 -10.94
C ILE A 2 -10.53 -38.19 -11.03
N SER A 3 -10.72 -38.85 -12.17
CA SER A 3 -11.76 -39.89 -12.36
C SER A 3 -11.17 -41.29 -12.52
N LYS A 4 -9.90 -41.49 -12.11
CA LYS A 4 -9.14 -42.73 -12.33
C LYS A 4 -8.48 -43.32 -11.08
N ILE A 5 -8.94 -42.94 -9.87
CA ILE A 5 -8.47 -43.56 -8.60
C ILE A 5 -9.53 -44.50 -7.98
N PHE A 6 -10.80 -44.40 -8.37
CA PHE A 6 -11.87 -45.27 -7.84
C PHE A 6 -12.24 -46.37 -8.85
N GLY A 7 -11.42 -47.42 -8.90
CA GLY A 7 -11.72 -48.65 -9.64
C GLY A 7 -12.69 -49.57 -8.88
N SER A 8 -13.92 -49.65 -9.39
CA SER A 8 -14.88 -50.77 -9.36
C SER A 8 -14.88 -51.73 -8.14
N LYS A 9 -15.47 -51.28 -7.03
CA LYS A 9 -16.36 -52.00 -6.10
C LYS A 9 -17.01 -50.90 -5.24
N THR A 10 -18.30 -50.97 -4.96
CA THR A 10 -19.00 -49.99 -4.10
C THR A 10 -18.33 -49.98 -2.73
N LYS A 11 -17.43 -49.01 -2.49
CA LYS A 11 -16.63 -48.89 -1.25
C LYS A 11 -17.53 -48.79 -0.02
N TYR A 12 -18.74 -48.23 -0.19
CA TYR A 12 -19.74 -48.10 0.85
C TYR A 12 -21.09 -48.64 0.35
N THR A 13 -21.74 -49.46 1.18
CA THR A 13 -23.12 -49.95 0.99
C THR A 13 -23.89 -49.73 2.28
N TYR A 14 -25.23 -49.71 2.20
CA TYR A 14 -26.08 -49.52 3.38
C TYR A 14 -25.84 -50.58 4.46
N GLU A 15 -25.61 -51.84 4.05
CA GLU A 15 -25.32 -52.96 4.95
C GLU A 15 -24.00 -52.76 5.70
N ILE A 16 -22.94 -52.34 5.01
CA ILE A 16 -21.63 -52.03 5.61
C ILE A 16 -21.78 -50.86 6.60
N PHE A 17 -22.61 -49.86 6.28
CA PHE A 17 -22.88 -48.75 7.19
C PHE A 17 -23.55 -49.19 8.49
N GLN A 18 -24.50 -50.12 8.40
CA GLN A 18 -25.14 -50.72 9.58
C GLN A 18 -24.18 -51.58 10.41
N GLU A 19 -23.28 -52.31 9.75
CA GLU A 19 -22.26 -53.12 10.42
C GLU A 19 -21.26 -52.24 11.17
N MET A 20 -20.75 -51.17 10.55
CA MET A 20 -19.89 -50.18 11.19
C MET A 20 -20.56 -49.57 12.43
N HIS A 21 -21.85 -49.20 12.33
CA HIS A 21 -22.62 -48.70 13.47
C HIS A 21 -22.69 -49.71 14.62
N ARG A 22 -22.92 -51.00 14.31
CA ARG A 22 -22.97 -52.06 15.32
C ARG A 22 -21.63 -52.23 16.01
N GLU A 23 -20.53 -52.28 15.25
CA GLU A 23 -19.18 -52.35 15.81
C GLU A 23 -18.89 -51.15 16.73
N LEU A 24 -19.19 -49.94 16.28
CA LEU A 24 -19.05 -48.71 17.06
C LEU A 24 -19.84 -48.74 18.37
N SER A 25 -21.05 -49.33 18.35
CA SER A 25 -21.93 -49.41 19.52
C SER A 25 -21.34 -50.25 20.66
N PHE A 26 -20.50 -51.24 20.34
CA PHE A 26 -19.88 -52.15 21.34
C PHE A 26 -18.73 -51.52 22.13
N PHE A 27 -18.19 -50.38 21.72
CA PHE A 27 -17.14 -49.69 22.48
C PHE A 27 -17.74 -48.93 23.68
N TYR A 28 -17.57 -49.49 24.87
CA TYR A 28 -17.96 -48.84 26.15
C TYR A 28 -16.79 -48.13 26.84
N GLU A 29 -15.55 -48.48 26.50
CA GLU A 29 -14.32 -47.83 26.97
C GLU A 29 -13.27 -47.82 25.85
N ILE A 30 -12.47 -46.76 25.80
CA ILE A 30 -11.35 -46.62 24.86
C ILE A 30 -10.04 -46.92 25.59
N THR A 31 -9.30 -47.88 25.05
CA THR A 31 -8.02 -48.36 25.52
C THR A 31 -7.00 -48.26 24.39
N PRO A 32 -5.68 -48.31 24.66
CA PRO A 32 -4.67 -48.25 23.61
C PRO A 32 -4.76 -49.37 22.56
N LYS A 33 -5.51 -50.45 22.84
CA LYS A 33 -5.68 -51.59 21.91
C LYS A 33 -6.82 -51.43 20.92
N ASN A 34 -7.83 -50.61 21.24
CA ASN A 34 -9.03 -50.44 20.42
C ASN A 34 -9.20 -48.99 19.90
N GLU A 35 -8.40 -48.05 20.39
CA GLU A 35 -8.40 -46.64 19.98
C GLU A 35 -8.27 -46.47 18.45
N GLU A 36 -7.28 -47.12 17.84
CA GLU A 36 -7.04 -47.02 16.39
C GLU A 36 -8.24 -47.55 15.59
N GLN A 37 -8.84 -48.66 16.03
CA GLN A 37 -10.03 -49.21 15.38
C GLN A 37 -11.23 -48.29 15.54
N ALA A 38 -11.43 -47.70 16.72
CA ALA A 38 -12.53 -46.76 16.96
C ALA A 38 -12.38 -45.50 16.10
N VAL A 39 -11.16 -44.94 16.00
CA VAL A 39 -10.85 -43.79 15.12
C VAL A 39 -11.18 -44.13 13.67
N GLU A 40 -10.69 -45.27 13.18
CA GLU A 40 -10.88 -45.68 11.79
C GLU A 40 -12.36 -45.95 11.44
N LEU A 41 -13.13 -46.49 12.39
CA LEU A 41 -14.57 -46.69 12.23
C LEU A 41 -15.32 -45.37 12.18
N VAL A 42 -15.02 -44.40 13.07
CA VAL A 42 -15.63 -43.06 13.02
C VAL A 42 -15.30 -42.37 11.69
N ARG A 43 -14.05 -42.47 11.23
CA ARG A 43 -13.61 -41.92 9.93
C ARG A 43 -14.38 -42.56 8.77
N SER A 44 -14.40 -43.89 8.72
CA SER A 44 -15.07 -44.64 7.66
C SER A 44 -16.56 -44.38 7.61
N MET A 45 -17.20 -44.24 8.79
CA MET A 45 -18.62 -43.91 8.89
C MET A 45 -18.90 -42.50 8.36
N THR A 46 -18.06 -41.53 8.69
CA THR A 46 -18.18 -40.15 8.19
C THR A 46 -17.98 -40.09 6.68
N GLU A 47 -16.95 -40.75 6.15
CA GLU A 47 -16.70 -40.85 4.70
C GLU A 47 -17.87 -41.51 3.96
N ALA A 48 -18.47 -42.55 4.55
CA ALA A 48 -19.63 -43.21 3.97
C ALA A 48 -20.84 -42.27 3.87
N LEU A 49 -21.07 -41.41 4.87
CA LEU A 49 -22.15 -40.41 4.83
C LEU A 49 -21.90 -39.36 3.75
N VAL A 50 -20.69 -38.79 3.68
CA VAL A 50 -20.33 -37.82 2.65
C VAL A 50 -20.43 -38.43 1.25
N TRP A 51 -19.97 -39.67 1.08
CA TRP A 51 -20.12 -40.39 -0.18
C TRP A 51 -21.60 -40.64 -0.52
N SER A 52 -22.43 -40.97 0.47
CA SER A 52 -23.86 -41.22 0.26
C SER A 52 -24.59 -39.98 -0.26
N GLU A 53 -24.26 -38.80 0.29
CA GLU A 53 -24.82 -37.52 -0.15
C GLU A 53 -24.47 -37.26 -1.62
N GLN A 54 -23.18 -37.41 -1.98
CA GLN A 54 -22.70 -37.18 -3.35
C GLN A 54 -23.24 -38.17 -4.39
N ASN A 55 -23.72 -39.33 -3.96
CA ASN A 55 -24.22 -40.40 -4.84
C ASN A 55 -25.73 -40.63 -4.68
N TYR A 56 -26.45 -39.70 -4.02
CA TYR A 56 -27.89 -39.74 -3.79
C TYR A 56 -28.37 -41.07 -3.16
N GLN A 57 -27.67 -41.51 -2.11
CA GLN A 57 -28.01 -42.69 -1.31
C GLN A 57 -28.54 -42.24 0.06
N ASN A 58 -29.63 -42.85 0.55
CA ASN A 58 -30.30 -42.46 1.80
C ASN A 58 -29.61 -42.99 3.08
N PHE A 59 -28.29 -42.85 3.24
CA PHE A 59 -27.63 -43.28 4.49
C PHE A 59 -27.95 -42.33 5.65
N PHE A 60 -28.25 -41.06 5.35
CA PHE A 60 -28.63 -40.07 6.36
C PHE A 60 -29.92 -40.44 7.11
N ASP A 61 -30.91 -41.03 6.44
CA ASP A 61 -32.13 -41.56 7.08
C ASP A 61 -31.80 -42.60 8.17
N PHE A 62 -30.81 -43.45 7.94
CA PHE A 62 -30.35 -44.40 8.94
C PHE A 62 -29.55 -43.72 10.04
N PHE A 63 -28.67 -42.78 9.69
CA PHE A 63 -27.90 -41.99 10.65
C PHE A 63 -28.81 -41.30 11.67
N MET A 64 -29.94 -40.75 11.22
CA MET A 64 -30.98 -40.21 12.09
C MET A 64 -31.64 -41.29 12.96
N LYS A 65 -32.15 -42.37 12.34
CA LYS A 65 -32.88 -43.44 13.05
C LYS A 65 -32.02 -44.19 14.08
N ALA A 66 -30.74 -44.33 13.82
CA ALA A 66 -29.78 -45.03 14.69
C ALA A 66 -29.15 -44.12 15.75
N ASP A 67 -29.44 -42.81 15.72
CA ASP A 67 -28.89 -41.80 16.64
C ASP A 67 -27.36 -41.86 16.78
N VAL A 68 -26.68 -41.93 15.62
CA VAL A 68 -25.21 -42.05 15.55
C VAL A 68 -24.51 -40.89 16.28
N GLN A 69 -25.15 -39.72 16.33
CA GLN A 69 -24.59 -38.56 17.04
C GLN A 69 -24.49 -38.76 18.55
N SER A 70 -25.39 -39.54 19.17
CA SER A 70 -25.26 -39.91 20.57
C SER A 70 -24.04 -40.81 20.82
N LEU A 71 -23.66 -41.66 19.85
CA LEU A 71 -22.41 -42.42 19.93
C LEU A 71 -21.19 -41.50 19.83
N PHE A 72 -21.20 -40.54 18.90
CA PHE A 72 -20.12 -39.55 18.77
C PHE A 72 -19.96 -38.71 20.04
N ARG A 73 -21.08 -38.27 20.63
CA ARG A 73 -21.11 -37.59 21.92
C ARG A 73 -20.53 -38.45 23.05
N ARG A 74 -20.90 -39.72 23.14
CA ARG A 74 -20.31 -40.65 24.12
C ARG A 74 -18.80 -40.73 23.94
N PHE A 75 -18.32 -40.79 22.70
CA PHE A 75 -16.89 -40.87 22.42
C PHE A 75 -16.12 -39.61 22.74
N LEU A 76 -16.76 -38.45 22.63
CA LEU A 76 -16.19 -37.18 23.07
C LEU A 76 -15.82 -37.19 24.57
N SER A 77 -16.53 -37.97 25.38
CA SER A 77 -16.22 -38.12 26.82
C SER A 77 -14.98 -38.98 27.11
N PHE A 78 -14.54 -39.78 26.14
CA PHE A 78 -13.32 -40.57 26.27
C PHE A 78 -12.13 -39.67 25.96
N GLN A 79 -11.26 -39.47 26.95
CA GLN A 79 -10.09 -38.58 26.93
C GLN A 79 -8.96 -39.07 26.00
N SER A 80 -9.30 -39.55 24.80
CA SER A 80 -8.39 -40.01 23.75
C SER A 80 -8.19 -38.89 22.74
N LYS A 81 -6.95 -38.38 22.62
CA LYS A 81 -6.60 -37.33 21.65
C LYS A 81 -6.89 -37.73 20.20
N PRO A 82 -6.48 -38.90 19.69
CA PRO A 82 -6.75 -39.31 18.30
C PRO A 82 -8.25 -39.39 18.01
N LEU A 83 -9.04 -39.94 18.95
CA LEU A 83 -10.48 -40.03 18.79
C LEU A 83 -11.15 -38.66 18.81
N LEU A 84 -10.70 -37.77 19.70
CA LEU A 84 -11.17 -36.39 19.79
C LEU A 84 -10.95 -35.63 18.49
N ILE A 85 -9.74 -35.70 17.92
CA ILE A 85 -9.42 -35.06 16.63
C ILE A 85 -10.32 -35.62 15.53
N GLN A 86 -10.47 -36.95 15.47
CA GLN A 86 -11.33 -37.57 14.47
C GLN A 86 -12.80 -37.13 14.60
N LEU A 87 -13.32 -36.96 15.82
CA LEU A 87 -14.69 -36.46 16.04
C LEU A 87 -14.85 -35.02 15.56
N ILE A 88 -13.88 -34.14 15.84
CA ILE A 88 -13.88 -32.75 15.35
C ILE A 88 -13.84 -32.73 13.81
N GLN A 89 -12.95 -33.51 13.21
CA GLN A 89 -12.85 -33.64 11.75
C GLN A 89 -14.14 -34.17 11.15
N SER A 90 -14.76 -35.15 11.80
CA SER A 90 -16.02 -35.74 11.35
C SER A 90 -17.15 -34.72 11.38
N ALA A 91 -17.28 -33.95 12.48
CA ALA A 91 -18.23 -32.85 12.57
C ALA A 91 -18.00 -31.81 11.47
N ASN A 92 -16.75 -31.43 11.23
CA ASN A 92 -16.40 -30.45 10.22
C ASN A 92 -16.74 -30.94 8.79
N MET A 93 -16.38 -32.19 8.48
CA MET A 93 -16.65 -32.80 7.18
C MET A 93 -18.15 -32.90 6.89
N LEU A 94 -18.97 -33.24 7.87
CA LEU A 94 -20.41 -33.34 7.69
C LEU A 94 -21.05 -31.96 7.43
N VAL A 95 -20.70 -30.93 8.22
CA VAL A 95 -21.21 -29.56 8.00
C VAL A 95 -20.81 -29.01 6.63
N HIS A 96 -19.59 -29.30 6.19
CA HIS A 96 -19.06 -28.81 4.92
C HIS A 96 -19.67 -29.50 3.69
N ASN A 97 -19.95 -30.80 3.76
CA ASN A 97 -20.29 -31.59 2.57
C ASN A 97 -21.77 -31.96 2.43
N LEU A 98 -22.60 -31.76 3.45
CA LEU A 98 -24.04 -31.94 3.29
C LEU A 98 -24.63 -30.78 2.49
N ASP A 99 -25.53 -31.09 1.56
CA ASP A 99 -26.18 -30.07 0.72
C ASP A 99 -27.57 -29.71 1.26
N SER A 100 -28.27 -30.66 1.87
CA SER A 100 -29.61 -30.48 2.44
C SER A 100 -29.62 -29.56 3.67
N ASP A 101 -30.49 -28.55 3.64
CA ASP A 101 -30.70 -27.65 4.79
C ASP A 101 -31.31 -28.38 5.99
N GLU A 102 -32.20 -29.35 5.74
CA GLU A 102 -32.87 -30.13 6.77
C GLU A 102 -31.86 -31.02 7.52
N ASP A 103 -30.93 -31.62 6.77
CA ASP A 103 -29.89 -32.49 7.33
C ASP A 103 -28.90 -31.70 8.18
N LYS A 104 -28.48 -30.52 7.70
CA LYS A 104 -27.67 -29.58 8.50
C LYS A 104 -28.42 -29.14 9.75
N GLN A 105 -29.69 -28.78 9.63
CA GLN A 105 -30.49 -28.35 10.78
C GLN A 105 -30.66 -29.48 11.81
N TYR A 106 -30.83 -30.73 11.37
CA TYR A 106 -30.80 -31.89 12.25
C TYR A 106 -29.48 -31.99 13.00
N LEU A 107 -28.34 -31.92 12.30
CA LEU A 107 -27.01 -31.97 12.92
C LEU A 107 -26.85 -30.95 14.04
N LEU A 108 -27.10 -29.68 13.72
CA LEU A 108 -26.90 -28.54 14.61
C LEU A 108 -27.77 -28.57 15.87
N ASN A 109 -28.94 -29.20 15.80
CA ASN A 109 -29.88 -29.31 16.92
C ASN A 109 -29.55 -30.46 17.89
N THR A 110 -28.57 -31.31 17.55
CA THR A 110 -28.19 -32.41 18.43
C THR A 110 -27.23 -31.97 19.55
N PRO A 111 -27.22 -32.66 20.70
CA PRO A 111 -26.29 -32.35 21.78
C PRO A 111 -24.81 -32.50 21.40
N PHE A 112 -24.47 -33.36 20.42
CA PHE A 112 -23.10 -33.55 19.97
C PHE A 112 -22.48 -32.25 19.44
N TYR A 113 -23.19 -31.52 18.58
CA TYR A 113 -22.70 -30.26 18.02
C TYR A 113 -22.62 -29.14 19.06
N GLY A 114 -23.44 -29.17 20.12
CA GLY A 114 -23.26 -28.26 21.26
C GLY A 114 -22.00 -28.58 22.06
N GLU A 115 -21.85 -29.85 22.43
CA GLU A 115 -20.75 -30.30 23.29
C GLU A 115 -19.38 -30.24 22.61
N VAL A 116 -19.28 -30.58 21.32
CA VAL A 116 -18.02 -30.51 20.58
C VAL A 116 -17.48 -29.08 20.47
N ILE A 117 -18.33 -28.05 20.51
CA ILE A 117 -17.85 -26.66 20.53
C ILE A 117 -17.51 -26.20 21.95
N SER A 118 -18.35 -26.55 22.92
CA SER A 118 -18.13 -26.15 24.31
C SER A 118 -17.08 -27.00 25.05
N HIS A 119 -16.51 -28.02 24.40
CA HIS A 119 -15.56 -28.93 25.02
C HIS A 119 -14.29 -28.17 25.47
N PRO A 120 -13.79 -28.40 26.69
CA PRO A 120 -12.55 -27.80 27.16
C PRO A 120 -11.33 -28.46 26.49
N TYR A 121 -10.93 -27.94 25.33
CA TYR A 121 -9.74 -28.37 24.61
C TYR A 121 -8.44 -27.84 25.24
N ASP A 122 -7.34 -28.58 25.13
CA ASP A 122 -6.02 -28.05 25.46
C ASP A 122 -5.61 -27.01 24.43
N SER A 123 -5.58 -25.74 24.84
CA SER A 123 -5.22 -24.62 23.98
C SER A 123 -3.75 -24.62 23.54
N ASN A 124 -2.90 -25.45 24.15
CA ASN A 124 -1.49 -25.59 23.78
C ASN A 124 -1.24 -26.67 22.73
N ASP A 125 -2.23 -27.52 22.43
CA ASP A 125 -2.10 -28.58 21.44
C ASP A 125 -2.46 -28.04 20.05
N GLU A 126 -1.44 -27.68 19.27
CA GLU A 126 -1.57 -27.07 17.94
C GLU A 126 -2.48 -27.90 17.02
N GLU A 127 -2.36 -29.23 17.06
CA GLU A 127 -3.16 -30.13 16.21
C GLU A 127 -4.65 -30.09 16.57
N ILE A 128 -4.97 -30.03 17.87
CA ILE A 128 -6.36 -29.90 18.32
C ILE A 128 -6.91 -28.53 17.92
N VAL A 129 -6.14 -27.46 18.13
CA VAL A 129 -6.55 -26.08 17.81
C VAL A 129 -6.79 -25.91 16.31
N GLU A 130 -5.93 -26.45 15.45
CA GLU A 130 -6.10 -26.41 14.00
C GLU A 130 -7.42 -27.06 13.55
N ASN A 131 -7.71 -28.27 14.04
CA ASN A 131 -8.94 -28.98 13.71
C ASN A 131 -10.17 -28.28 14.28
N TYR A 132 -10.09 -27.80 15.53
CA TYR A 132 -11.16 -27.07 16.20
C TYR A 132 -11.52 -25.78 15.45
N MET A 133 -10.52 -24.98 15.10
CA MET A 133 -10.73 -23.73 14.37
C MET A 133 -11.25 -23.96 12.94
N SER A 134 -10.87 -25.07 12.30
CA SER A 134 -11.44 -25.49 11.03
C SER A 134 -12.93 -25.80 11.15
N LEU A 135 -13.35 -26.49 12.22
CA LEU A 135 -14.77 -26.73 12.52
C LEU A 135 -15.54 -25.43 12.75
N LEU A 136 -15.04 -24.53 13.61
CA LEU A 136 -15.71 -23.25 13.88
C LEU A 136 -15.89 -22.42 12.60
N LYS A 137 -14.84 -22.35 11.78
CA LYS A 137 -14.89 -21.65 10.49
C LYS A 137 -15.91 -22.28 9.54
N SER A 138 -15.96 -23.61 9.45
CA SER A 138 -16.93 -24.33 8.61
C SER A 138 -18.36 -24.03 9.03
N LEU A 139 -18.65 -24.05 10.33
CA LEU A 139 -19.96 -23.67 10.86
C LEU A 139 -20.31 -22.21 10.54
N ALA A 140 -19.36 -21.30 10.63
CA ALA A 140 -19.61 -19.89 10.33
C ALA A 140 -19.83 -19.60 8.84
N THR A 141 -19.27 -20.42 7.94
CA THR A 141 -19.21 -20.11 6.49
C THR A 141 -20.12 -20.99 5.62
N ASN A 142 -20.46 -22.20 6.07
CA ASN A 142 -21.24 -23.18 5.30
C ASN A 142 -22.72 -23.26 5.72
N LEU A 143 -23.13 -22.45 6.69
CA LEU A 143 -24.51 -22.35 7.15
C LEU A 143 -25.20 -21.11 6.57
N LYS A 144 -26.51 -21.19 6.38
CA LYS A 144 -27.33 -20.01 6.03
C LYS A 144 -27.44 -19.07 7.24
N SER A 145 -27.67 -17.78 6.99
CA SER A 145 -27.76 -16.76 8.05
C SER A 145 -28.75 -17.13 9.17
N GLU A 146 -29.93 -17.63 8.84
CA GLU A 146 -30.93 -18.05 9.85
C GLU A 146 -30.52 -19.27 10.67
N GLN A 147 -29.84 -20.24 10.04
CA GLN A 147 -29.30 -21.42 10.71
C GLN A 147 -28.17 -21.03 11.65
N LEU A 148 -27.23 -20.21 11.17
CA LEU A 148 -26.11 -19.72 11.96
C LEU A 148 -26.60 -18.89 13.15
N LYS A 149 -27.54 -17.97 12.94
CA LYS A 149 -28.18 -17.17 13.99
C LYS A 149 -28.81 -18.07 15.06
N SER A 150 -29.64 -19.01 14.64
CA SER A 150 -30.33 -19.94 15.54
C SER A 150 -29.33 -20.80 16.32
N TYR A 151 -28.23 -21.21 15.68
CA TYR A 151 -27.16 -21.99 16.29
C TYR A 151 -26.37 -21.19 17.33
N VAL A 152 -25.96 -19.96 17.01
CA VAL A 152 -25.23 -19.07 17.94
C VAL A 152 -26.06 -18.81 19.20
N LEU A 153 -27.35 -18.48 19.03
CA LEU A 153 -28.26 -18.22 20.15
C LEU A 153 -28.58 -19.49 20.95
N GLY A 154 -28.80 -20.62 20.28
CA GLY A 154 -29.15 -21.89 20.92
C GLY A 154 -27.99 -22.53 21.69
N GLN A 155 -26.75 -22.29 21.27
CA GLN A 155 -25.54 -22.84 21.90
C GLN A 155 -24.85 -21.83 22.84
N ASN A 156 -25.59 -20.90 23.45
CA ASN A 156 -25.08 -19.92 24.42
C ASN A 156 -23.80 -19.19 23.93
N PHE A 157 -23.75 -18.82 22.66
CA PHE A 157 -22.62 -18.12 22.05
C PHE A 157 -21.28 -18.89 22.08
N SER A 158 -21.28 -20.22 22.27
CA SER A 158 -20.04 -21.03 22.31
C SER A 158 -19.20 -20.92 21.03
N LEU A 159 -19.85 -20.78 19.86
CA LEU A 159 -19.15 -20.54 18.59
C LEU A 159 -18.36 -19.22 18.61
N TYR A 160 -18.96 -18.16 19.19
CA TYR A 160 -18.31 -16.86 19.36
C TYR A 160 -17.18 -16.93 20.38
N THR A 161 -17.43 -17.48 21.58
CA THR A 161 -16.42 -17.54 22.65
C THR A 161 -15.23 -18.40 22.25
N GLY A 162 -15.48 -19.51 21.52
CA GLY A 162 -14.46 -20.36 20.93
C GLY A 162 -13.57 -19.61 19.96
N ALA A 163 -14.14 -18.80 19.04
CA ALA A 163 -13.35 -17.99 18.11
C ALA A 163 -12.62 -16.83 18.82
N PHE A 164 -13.27 -16.17 19.78
CA PHE A 164 -12.69 -15.06 20.52
C PHE A 164 -11.42 -15.45 21.29
N ALA A 165 -11.36 -16.67 21.83
CA ALA A 165 -10.18 -17.20 22.51
C ALA A 165 -8.90 -17.21 21.63
N PHE A 166 -9.05 -17.26 20.30
CA PHE A 166 -7.94 -17.35 19.35
C PHE A 166 -7.76 -16.10 18.47
N ILE A 167 -8.42 -14.98 18.82
CA ILE A 167 -8.37 -13.74 18.03
C ILE A 167 -6.97 -13.13 17.88
N ASP A 168 -6.10 -13.40 18.86
CA ASP A 168 -4.70 -12.97 18.93
C ASP A 168 -3.71 -14.15 18.86
N SER A 169 -4.11 -15.26 18.22
CA SER A 169 -3.21 -16.41 18.03
C SER A 169 -1.92 -16.00 17.31
N LYS A 170 -0.80 -16.64 17.65
CA LYS A 170 0.48 -16.45 16.94
C LYS A 170 0.46 -17.06 15.54
N ASP A 171 -0.35 -18.09 15.34
CA ASP A 171 -0.54 -18.71 14.05
C ASP A 171 -1.50 -17.87 13.18
N GLN A 172 -1.03 -17.48 12.00
CA GLN A 172 -1.78 -16.60 11.11
C GLN A 172 -3.01 -17.27 10.51
N MET A 173 -3.00 -18.58 10.26
CA MET A 173 -4.17 -19.32 9.75
C MET A 173 -5.26 -19.42 10.81
N ILE A 174 -4.88 -19.75 12.05
CA ILE A 174 -5.81 -19.78 13.20
C ILE A 174 -6.41 -18.40 13.45
N LYS A 175 -5.56 -17.35 13.48
CA LYS A 175 -6.01 -15.96 13.65
C LYS A 175 -7.00 -15.55 12.56
N THR A 176 -6.70 -15.88 11.30
CA THR A 176 -7.57 -15.59 10.16
C THR A 176 -8.91 -16.33 10.26
N ALA A 177 -8.88 -17.61 10.67
CA ALA A 177 -10.09 -18.41 10.89
C ALA A 177 -10.97 -17.80 12.00
N ALA A 178 -10.38 -17.42 13.14
CA ALA A 178 -11.09 -16.78 14.25
C ALA A 178 -11.77 -15.47 13.81
N ARG A 179 -11.02 -14.60 13.11
CA ARG A 179 -11.57 -13.34 12.56
C ARG A 179 -12.70 -13.58 11.57
N THR A 180 -12.57 -14.61 10.72
CA THR A 180 -13.63 -15.00 9.76
C THR A 180 -14.92 -15.41 10.49
N VAL A 181 -14.80 -16.20 11.56
CA VAL A 181 -15.96 -16.60 12.38
C VAL A 181 -16.63 -15.38 13.00
N ILE A 182 -15.86 -14.50 13.65
CA ILE A 182 -16.40 -13.30 14.30
C ILE A 182 -17.07 -12.36 13.28
N LEU A 183 -16.44 -12.10 12.13
CA LEU A 183 -17.04 -11.28 11.07
C LEU A 183 -18.31 -11.91 10.50
N SER A 184 -18.38 -13.24 10.39
CA SER A 184 -19.60 -13.94 9.94
C SER A 184 -20.73 -13.82 10.95
N ILE A 185 -20.41 -13.79 12.25
CA ILE A 185 -21.39 -13.54 13.32
C ILE A 185 -21.86 -12.08 13.28
N PHE A 186 -20.97 -11.10 13.06
CA PHE A 186 -21.37 -9.71 12.91
C PHE A 186 -22.31 -9.46 11.72
N LYS A 187 -22.09 -10.17 10.60
CA LYS A 187 -22.97 -10.09 9.42
C LYS A 187 -24.42 -10.49 9.67
N LEU A 188 -24.72 -11.19 10.79
CA LEU A 188 -26.09 -11.54 11.17
C LEU A 188 -26.91 -10.32 11.59
N GLN A 189 -26.26 -9.23 12.04
CA GLN A 189 -26.90 -7.98 12.47
C GLN A 189 -28.08 -8.18 13.44
N ASP A 190 -28.00 -9.19 14.31
CA ASP A 190 -29.03 -9.48 15.31
C ASP A 190 -28.76 -8.71 16.62
N GLU A 191 -29.80 -8.07 17.15
CA GLU A 191 -29.71 -7.22 18.35
C GLU A 191 -29.21 -7.98 19.59
N SER A 192 -29.64 -9.24 19.78
CA SER A 192 -29.22 -10.04 20.94
C SER A 192 -27.74 -10.43 20.84
N ILE A 193 -27.27 -10.74 19.62
CA ILE A 193 -25.87 -11.05 19.35
C ILE A 193 -24.99 -9.81 19.57
N ILE A 194 -25.38 -8.67 19.01
CA ILE A 194 -24.65 -7.40 19.16
C ILE A 194 -24.54 -7.03 20.64
N GLN A 195 -25.66 -7.09 21.38
CA GLN A 195 -25.69 -6.78 22.80
C GLN A 195 -24.76 -7.71 23.61
N TYR A 196 -24.74 -9.00 23.29
CA TYR A 196 -23.84 -9.96 23.95
C TYR A 196 -22.36 -9.64 23.68
N ILE A 197 -21.99 -9.35 22.42
CA ILE A 197 -20.60 -9.07 22.05
C ILE A 197 -20.09 -7.79 22.71
N SER A 198 -20.90 -6.71 22.73
CA SER A 198 -20.56 -5.48 23.45
C SER A 198 -20.38 -5.71 24.96
N GLN A 199 -21.16 -6.63 25.56
CA GLN A 199 -21.03 -6.96 26.99
C GLN A 199 -19.86 -7.91 27.28
N SER A 200 -19.35 -8.64 26.29
CA SER A 200 -18.30 -9.65 26.51
C SER A 200 -16.91 -9.04 26.72
N GLY A 201 -16.75 -7.72 26.59
CA GLY A 201 -15.45 -7.06 26.64
C GLY A 201 -14.59 -7.28 25.39
N PHE A 202 -15.21 -7.66 24.27
CA PHE A 202 -14.51 -7.93 23.01
C PHE A 202 -13.66 -6.75 22.53
N PHE A 203 -14.29 -5.59 22.37
CA PHE A 203 -13.66 -4.40 21.78
C PHE A 203 -12.53 -3.86 22.66
N ILE A 204 -12.72 -3.85 23.98
CA ILE A 204 -11.65 -3.45 24.89
C ILE A 204 -10.49 -4.45 24.86
N ALA A 205 -10.76 -5.76 24.82
CA ALA A 205 -9.71 -6.78 24.77
C ALA A 205 -8.82 -6.64 23.52
N ILE A 206 -9.42 -6.50 22.33
CA ILE A 206 -8.65 -6.36 21.08
C ILE A 206 -7.88 -5.03 21.03
N VAL A 207 -8.45 -3.94 21.53
CA VAL A 207 -7.77 -2.63 21.59
C VAL A 207 -6.59 -2.68 22.57
N LEU A 208 -6.79 -3.22 23.78
CA LEU A 208 -5.71 -3.34 24.75
C LEU A 208 -4.60 -4.29 24.26
N SER A 209 -4.96 -5.43 23.69
CA SER A 209 -4.00 -6.37 23.11
C SER A 209 -3.15 -5.70 22.02
N MET A 210 -3.78 -4.96 21.11
CA MET A 210 -3.10 -4.19 20.07
C MET A 210 -2.14 -3.15 20.64
N ARG A 211 -2.54 -2.47 21.71
CA ARG A 211 -1.68 -1.49 22.40
C ARG A 211 -0.44 -2.14 23.01
N GLU A 212 -0.61 -3.26 23.73
CA GLU A 212 0.52 -3.98 24.32
C GLU A 212 1.46 -4.55 23.25
N GLN A 213 0.90 -5.02 22.14
CA GLN A 213 1.66 -5.44 20.96
C GLN A 213 2.51 -4.29 20.38
N TRP A 214 2.00 -3.06 20.36
CA TRP A 214 2.75 -1.89 19.90
C TRP A 214 3.83 -1.42 20.88
N TYR A 215 3.61 -1.49 22.19
CA TYR A 215 4.68 -1.28 23.17
C TYR A 215 5.80 -2.31 23.02
N ALA A 216 5.45 -3.58 22.81
CA ALA A 216 6.43 -4.62 22.57
C ALA A 216 7.21 -4.40 21.25
N LEU A 217 6.55 -3.84 20.23
CA LEU A 217 7.20 -3.47 18.97
C LEU A 217 8.20 -2.33 19.15
N ASP A 218 7.83 -1.28 19.89
CA ASP A 218 8.71 -0.12 20.15
C ASP A 218 10.02 -0.54 20.83
N GLN A 219 9.91 -1.41 21.85
CA GLN A 219 11.08 -1.98 22.53
C GLN A 219 11.96 -2.80 21.58
N LYS A 220 11.35 -3.58 20.68
CA LYS A 220 12.10 -4.39 19.70
C LYS A 220 12.83 -3.52 18.70
N ILE A 221 12.19 -2.46 18.17
CA ILE A 221 12.75 -1.55 17.15
C ILE A 221 14.08 -0.95 17.63
N MET A 222 14.18 -0.56 18.90
CA MET A 222 15.40 0.00 19.48
C MET A 222 16.62 -0.95 19.42
N SER A 223 16.37 -2.26 19.35
CA SER A 223 17.41 -3.30 19.29
C SER A 223 17.61 -3.90 17.89
N MET A 224 16.78 -3.51 16.92
CA MET A 224 16.79 -4.10 15.57
C MET A 224 17.73 -3.35 14.62
N SER A 225 18.46 -4.11 13.81
CA SER A 225 19.29 -3.60 12.70
C SER A 225 18.87 -4.13 11.32
N ASN A 226 17.91 -5.06 11.26
CA ASN A 226 17.48 -5.71 10.03
C ASN A 226 16.09 -5.23 9.56
N SER A 227 16.04 -4.61 8.38
CA SER A 227 14.82 -4.07 7.76
C SER A 227 13.81 -5.14 7.32
N SER A 228 14.25 -6.32 6.83
CA SER A 228 13.33 -7.32 6.27
C SER A 228 12.50 -8.02 7.36
N LYS A 229 13.11 -8.29 8.52
CA LYS A 229 12.40 -8.82 9.68
C LYS A 229 11.41 -7.80 10.24
N LEU A 230 11.75 -6.51 10.18
CA LEU A 230 10.85 -5.44 10.60
C LEU A 230 9.61 -5.37 9.70
N GLU A 231 9.77 -5.49 8.38
CA GLU A 231 8.64 -5.49 7.44
C GLU A 231 7.65 -6.62 7.71
N GLN A 232 8.14 -7.82 8.04
CA GLN A 232 7.27 -8.95 8.40
C GLN A 232 6.46 -8.64 9.67
N ILE A 233 7.10 -8.15 10.72
CA ILE A 233 6.42 -7.80 11.99
C ILE A 233 5.40 -6.68 11.77
N ILE A 234 5.75 -5.65 10.99
CA ILE A 234 4.84 -4.55 10.68
C ILE A 234 3.62 -5.04 9.91
N LYS A 235 3.81 -5.98 8.97
CA LYS A 235 2.70 -6.55 8.20
C LYS A 235 1.64 -7.15 9.12
N ASP A 236 2.05 -7.89 10.15
CA ASP A 236 1.12 -8.48 11.13
C ASP A 236 0.31 -7.40 11.89
N HIS A 237 0.93 -6.26 12.24
CA HIS A 237 0.22 -5.15 12.89
C HIS A 237 -0.71 -4.39 11.93
N VAL A 238 -0.32 -4.26 10.66
CA VAL A 238 -1.17 -3.68 9.62
C VAL A 238 -2.39 -4.57 9.35
N ASP A 239 -2.23 -5.90 9.40
CA ASP A 239 -3.35 -6.86 9.31
C ASP A 239 -4.36 -6.69 10.46
N ASN A 240 -3.91 -6.30 11.66
CA ASN A 240 -4.82 -5.93 12.76
C ASN A 240 -5.64 -4.68 12.41
N LEU A 241 -5.03 -3.65 11.79
CA LEU A 241 -5.76 -2.46 11.35
C LEU A 241 -6.80 -2.79 10.26
N TYR A 242 -6.47 -3.69 9.33
CA TYR A 242 -7.43 -4.16 8.33
C TYR A 242 -8.61 -4.88 8.98
N PHE A 243 -8.37 -5.75 9.96
CA PHE A 243 -9.45 -6.40 10.71
C PHE A 243 -10.38 -5.38 11.41
N MET A 244 -9.82 -4.33 12.02
CA MET A 244 -10.64 -3.28 12.63
C MET A 244 -11.45 -2.51 11.59
N ASN A 245 -10.87 -2.25 10.41
CA ASN A 245 -11.59 -1.65 9.29
C ASN A 245 -12.71 -2.57 8.76
N ASP A 246 -12.49 -3.88 8.70
CA ASP A 246 -13.52 -4.86 8.30
C ASP A 246 -14.71 -4.88 9.28
N ILE A 247 -14.46 -4.64 10.58
CA ILE A 247 -15.52 -4.44 11.59
C ILE A 247 -16.27 -3.13 11.30
N PHE A 248 -15.56 -2.03 11.05
CA PHE A 248 -16.19 -0.75 10.70
C PHE A 248 -17.08 -0.85 9.46
N GLU A 249 -16.65 -1.60 8.44
CA GLU A 249 -17.38 -1.85 7.20
C GLU A 249 -18.62 -2.75 7.36
N GLN A 250 -18.87 -3.33 8.54
CA GLN A 250 -20.16 -3.99 8.83
C GLN A 250 -21.30 -2.97 9.04
N ASP A 251 -20.97 -1.67 9.17
CA ASP A 251 -21.91 -0.55 9.31
C ASP A 251 -22.90 -0.69 10.50
N ILE A 252 -22.47 -1.34 11.58
CA ILE A 252 -23.25 -1.46 12.83
C ILE A 252 -22.92 -0.26 13.73
N ILE A 253 -23.91 0.61 13.96
CA ILE A 253 -23.70 1.91 14.62
C ILE A 253 -23.15 1.76 16.04
N GLU A 254 -23.76 0.91 16.89
CA GLU A 254 -23.32 0.78 18.29
C GLU A 254 -21.88 0.24 18.39
N ILE A 255 -21.57 -0.78 17.59
CA ILE A 255 -20.24 -1.38 17.53
C ILE A 255 -19.20 -0.37 17.04
N ASN A 256 -19.52 0.37 15.97
CA ASN A 256 -18.60 1.33 15.38
C ASN A 256 -18.30 2.47 16.34
N GLN A 257 -19.31 2.97 17.07
CA GLN A 257 -19.14 3.99 18.09
C GLN A 257 -18.29 3.48 19.27
N GLU A 258 -18.61 2.30 19.80
CA GLU A 258 -17.87 1.70 20.91
C GLU A 258 -16.40 1.47 20.54
N LEU A 259 -16.15 0.83 19.39
CA LEU A 259 -14.80 0.53 18.91
C LEU A 259 -13.97 1.78 18.64
N ALA A 260 -14.57 2.79 18.00
CA ALA A 260 -13.87 4.03 17.68
C ALA A 260 -13.54 4.86 18.93
N ASP A 261 -14.42 4.92 19.92
CA ASP A 261 -14.15 5.63 21.18
C ASP A 261 -13.02 4.93 21.94
N LEU A 262 -13.05 3.60 22.01
CA LEU A 262 -12.00 2.81 22.65
C LEU A 262 -10.64 3.00 21.96
N LEU A 263 -10.59 2.98 20.62
CA LEU A 263 -9.37 3.26 19.87
C LEU A 263 -8.85 4.67 20.16
N LEU A 264 -9.72 5.68 20.16
CA LEU A 264 -9.34 7.06 20.45
C LEU A 264 -8.76 7.21 21.86
N ARG A 265 -9.43 6.65 22.87
CA ARG A 265 -9.10 6.86 24.28
C ARG A 265 -7.98 6.00 24.82
N HIS A 266 -7.76 4.80 24.29
CA HIS A 266 -6.74 3.90 24.79
C HIS A 266 -5.46 3.90 23.96
N ILE A 267 -5.52 4.35 22.71
CA ILE A 267 -4.41 4.26 21.75
C ILE A 267 -4.17 5.60 21.04
N ILE A 268 -5.10 6.04 20.20
CA ILE A 268 -4.82 7.07 19.21
C ILE A 268 -4.46 8.40 19.89
N LEU A 269 -5.28 8.87 20.84
CA LEU A 269 -5.05 10.16 21.48
C LEU A 269 -3.87 10.12 22.48
N PRO A 270 -3.87 9.28 23.54
CA PRO A 270 -2.81 9.32 24.54
C PRO A 270 -1.49 8.68 24.07
N VAL A 271 -1.54 7.60 23.29
CA VAL A 271 -0.34 6.83 22.92
C VAL A 271 0.25 7.35 21.61
N LEU A 272 -0.55 7.61 20.57
CA LEU A 272 0.01 8.05 19.28
C LEU A 272 0.16 9.56 19.18
N VAL A 273 -0.95 10.31 19.32
CA VAL A 273 -0.96 11.77 19.22
C VAL A 273 -0.16 12.38 20.38
N GLY A 274 -0.33 11.86 21.60
CA GLY A 274 0.45 12.24 22.78
C GLY A 274 1.97 12.08 22.57
N SER A 275 2.41 10.98 21.95
CA SER A 275 3.84 10.77 21.63
C SER A 275 4.41 11.77 20.64
N LEU A 276 3.59 12.26 19.70
CA LEU A 276 4.02 13.26 18.72
C LEU A 276 3.96 14.69 19.27
N GLY A 277 2.95 15.02 20.07
CA GLY A 277 2.60 16.38 20.43
C GLY A 277 3.01 16.83 21.83
N SER A 278 3.39 15.91 22.72
CA SER A 278 3.72 16.27 24.10
C SER A 278 5.14 16.85 24.22
N GLU A 279 5.28 17.92 24.99
CA GLU A 279 6.60 18.51 25.31
C GLU A 279 7.51 17.56 26.10
N ARG A 280 6.92 16.63 26.85
CA ARG A 280 7.63 15.66 27.68
C ARG A 280 7.23 14.24 27.30
N HIS A 281 8.24 13.38 27.15
CA HIS A 281 8.01 11.96 26.92
C HIS A 281 7.50 11.28 28.20
N MET A 282 6.35 10.60 28.13
CA MET A 282 5.74 9.87 29.23
C MET A 282 5.95 8.36 29.07
N GLN A 283 5.69 7.56 30.11
CA GLN A 283 5.89 6.10 30.07
C GLN A 283 4.98 5.37 29.08
N HIS A 284 3.82 5.94 28.77
CA HIS A 284 2.84 5.39 27.83
C HIS A 284 3.03 5.93 26.41
N HIS A 285 4.09 6.71 26.17
CA HIS A 285 4.45 7.16 24.82
C HIS A 285 5.31 6.11 24.11
N LEU A 286 5.16 6.05 22.79
CA LEU A 286 6.01 5.32 21.87
C LEU A 286 7.12 6.24 21.35
N GLY A 287 8.16 5.66 20.76
CA GLY A 287 9.10 6.43 19.94
C GLY A 287 8.36 7.19 18.83
N ILE A 288 8.73 8.47 18.64
CA ILE A 288 8.15 9.36 17.62
C ILE A 288 8.06 8.70 16.23
N PRO A 289 9.10 7.98 15.73
CA PRO A 289 9.01 7.33 14.43
C PRO A 289 7.90 6.28 14.35
N LEU A 290 7.74 5.46 15.39
CA LEU A 290 6.71 4.42 15.44
C LEU A 290 5.31 5.03 15.56
N ALA A 291 5.13 6.01 16.45
CA ALA A 291 3.86 6.71 16.61
C ALA A 291 3.40 7.35 15.28
N ALA A 292 4.32 8.05 14.60
CA ALA A 292 4.04 8.66 13.30
C ALA A 292 3.70 7.61 12.23
N TYR A 293 4.46 6.52 12.15
CA TYR A 293 4.21 5.43 11.21
C TYR A 293 2.84 4.80 11.43
N LEU A 294 2.46 4.51 12.67
CA LEU A 294 1.17 3.93 13.01
C LEU A 294 0.01 4.86 12.67
N ILE A 295 0.16 6.18 12.90
CA ILE A 295 -0.82 7.19 12.43
C ILE A 295 -0.95 7.15 10.91
N ILE A 296 0.17 7.08 10.17
CA ILE A 296 0.13 6.97 8.70
C ILE A 296 -0.63 5.71 8.27
N GLN A 297 -0.41 4.57 8.93
CA GLN A 297 -1.14 3.34 8.61
C GLN A 297 -2.63 3.44 8.95
N ILE A 298 -2.99 4.05 10.09
CA ILE A 298 -4.39 4.32 10.45
C ILE A 298 -5.07 5.18 9.38
N LEU A 299 -4.44 6.29 8.99
CA LEU A 299 -4.96 7.20 7.96
C LEU A 299 -5.04 6.54 6.57
N LYS A 300 -4.23 5.51 6.31
CA LYS A 300 -4.26 4.78 5.04
C LYS A 300 -5.35 3.69 5.02
N THR A 301 -5.58 3.04 6.17
CA THR A 301 -6.39 1.82 6.27
C THR A 301 -7.80 2.08 6.75
N ILE A 302 -7.98 2.84 7.84
CA ILE A 302 -9.29 3.04 8.48
C ILE A 302 -10.10 4.08 7.71
N ARG A 303 -11.35 3.71 7.38
CA ARG A 303 -12.30 4.56 6.63
C ARG A 303 -13.51 5.03 7.44
N HIS A 304 -13.51 4.84 8.75
CA HIS A 304 -14.60 5.31 9.62
C HIS A 304 -14.51 6.83 9.87
N PRO A 305 -15.45 7.66 9.33
CA PRO A 305 -15.32 9.12 9.36
C PRO A 305 -15.25 9.73 10.78
N PRO A 306 -16.09 9.36 11.76
CA PRO A 306 -16.01 9.93 13.10
C PRO A 306 -14.62 9.81 13.74
N LEU A 307 -14.00 8.62 13.66
CA LEU A 307 -12.66 8.39 14.20
C LEU A 307 -11.60 9.24 13.49
N ILE A 308 -11.61 9.21 12.15
CA ILE A 308 -10.60 9.88 11.33
C ILE A 308 -10.73 11.42 11.41
N ASN A 309 -11.95 11.93 11.50
CA ASN A 309 -12.22 13.35 11.72
C ASN A 309 -11.71 13.82 13.08
N THR A 310 -11.97 13.07 14.17
CA THR A 310 -11.42 13.39 15.50
C THR A 310 -9.89 13.37 15.49
N LEU A 311 -9.27 12.38 14.85
CA LEU A 311 -7.81 12.30 14.71
C LEU A 311 -7.25 13.51 13.94
N ALA A 312 -7.81 13.82 12.77
CA ALA A 312 -7.38 14.97 11.96
C ALA A 312 -7.58 16.30 12.70
N ALA A 313 -8.67 16.44 13.46
CA ALA A 313 -8.95 17.59 14.30
C ALA A 313 -7.85 17.82 15.34
N CYS A 314 -7.53 16.78 16.12
CA CYS A 314 -6.49 16.84 17.14
C CYS A 314 -5.09 17.10 16.56
N LEU A 315 -4.77 16.56 15.38
CA LEU A 315 -3.46 16.76 14.74
C LEU A 315 -3.29 18.17 14.17
N PHE A 316 -4.33 18.75 13.55
CA PHE A 316 -4.13 19.87 12.63
C PHE A 316 -5.07 21.07 12.79
N LEU A 317 -6.16 21.04 13.58
CA LEU A 317 -6.93 22.28 13.79
C LEU A 317 -6.16 23.27 14.66
N LYS A 318 -6.36 24.58 14.43
CA LYS A 318 -5.73 25.65 15.23
C LYS A 318 -6.24 25.65 16.66
N GLU A 319 -7.55 25.44 16.81
CA GLU A 319 -8.22 25.35 18.10
C GLU A 319 -8.93 24.00 18.20
N VAL A 320 -8.86 23.39 19.37
CA VAL A 320 -9.48 22.11 19.69
C VAL A 320 -10.05 22.20 21.11
N ARG A 321 -11.13 21.47 21.38
CA ARG A 321 -11.70 21.33 22.72
C ARG A 321 -10.64 20.89 23.75
N GLU A 322 -10.62 21.55 24.91
CA GLU A 322 -9.69 21.26 26.01
C GLU A 322 -9.75 19.79 26.43
N GLU A 323 -10.95 19.17 26.43
CA GLU A 323 -11.12 17.78 26.82
C GLU A 323 -10.36 16.83 25.89
N LEU A 324 -10.34 17.08 24.57
CA LEU A 324 -9.56 16.29 23.61
C LEU A 324 -8.05 16.44 23.84
N LEU A 325 -7.58 17.66 24.14
CA LEU A 325 -6.18 17.88 24.50
C LEU A 325 -5.82 17.15 25.80
N THR A 326 -6.68 17.16 26.81
CA THR A 326 -6.42 16.41 28.06
C THR A 326 -6.34 14.90 27.82
N LEU A 327 -7.15 14.35 26.91
CA LEU A 327 -7.08 12.93 26.54
C LEU A 327 -5.75 12.57 25.86
N THR A 328 -5.10 13.50 25.17
CA THR A 328 -3.78 13.27 24.57
C THR A 328 -2.63 13.33 25.58
N MET A 329 -2.79 14.09 26.67
CA MET A 329 -1.74 14.32 27.66
C MET A 329 -1.81 13.35 28.85
N ASN A 330 -2.98 12.79 29.11
CA ASN A 330 -3.21 11.88 30.22
C ASN A 330 -2.85 10.44 29.86
N SER A 331 -2.47 9.66 30.88
CA SER A 331 -2.26 8.22 30.70
C SER A 331 -3.53 7.54 30.21
N PRO A 332 -3.43 6.55 29.30
CA PRO A 332 -4.56 5.73 28.90
C PRO A 332 -5.29 5.16 30.12
N PRO A 333 -6.63 5.08 30.11
CA PRO A 333 -7.37 4.54 31.24
C PRO A 333 -6.92 3.10 31.55
N LEU A 334 -6.59 2.84 32.82
CA LEU A 334 -6.12 1.54 33.33
C LEU A 334 -7.26 0.59 33.73
N GLN A 335 -8.47 1.10 33.97
CA GLN A 335 -9.60 0.36 34.52
C GLN A 335 -10.66 0.05 33.46
N ALA A 336 -10.56 -1.14 32.87
CA ALA A 336 -11.69 -1.79 32.19
C ALA A 336 -11.78 -3.31 32.48
N LEU A 337 -10.82 -3.88 33.22
CA LEU A 337 -10.73 -5.32 33.52
C LEU A 337 -11.39 -5.74 34.85
N ALA A 338 -11.82 -4.79 35.68
CA ALA A 338 -12.55 -5.10 36.91
C ALA A 338 -14.02 -4.73 36.68
N GLY A 339 -14.88 -5.75 36.53
CA GLY A 339 -16.32 -5.57 36.41
C GLY A 339 -16.87 -4.70 37.54
N GLY A 340 -17.37 -3.53 37.19
CA GLY A 340 -17.90 -2.56 38.14
C GLY A 340 -17.84 -1.15 37.56
N SER A 341 -19.03 -0.63 37.25
CA SER A 341 -19.36 0.71 36.73
C SER A 341 -18.84 1.08 35.33
N ARG A 342 -19.79 1.15 34.39
CA ARG A 342 -19.74 2.00 33.19
C ARG A 342 -19.78 3.49 33.61
N ASP A 343 -18.82 3.95 34.40
CA ASP A 343 -18.65 5.39 34.65
C ASP A 343 -17.90 6.03 33.46
N LEU A 344 -18.45 5.81 32.26
CA LEU A 344 -18.28 6.69 31.12
C LEU A 344 -18.99 7.99 31.49
N SER A 345 -18.30 8.87 32.20
CA SER A 345 -18.77 10.26 32.28
C SER A 345 -18.99 10.74 30.83
N PRO A 346 -20.19 11.25 30.46
CA PRO A 346 -20.47 11.68 29.09
C PRO A 346 -19.51 12.77 28.59
N SER A 347 -18.74 13.39 29.49
CA SER A 347 -17.65 14.33 29.23
C SER A 347 -16.40 13.73 28.59
N THR A 348 -16.25 12.40 28.51
CA THR A 348 -15.02 11.76 28.00
C THR A 348 -15.17 10.96 26.70
N ASP A 349 -16.36 10.96 26.09
CA ASP A 349 -16.60 10.37 24.77
C ASP A 349 -15.87 11.18 23.69
N ALA A 350 -14.81 10.60 23.13
CA ALA A 350 -13.93 11.25 22.18
C ALA A 350 -14.60 11.44 20.81
N ILE A 351 -15.55 10.58 20.45
CA ILE A 351 -16.32 10.70 19.20
C ILE A 351 -17.26 11.90 19.30
N ARG A 352 -18.00 12.01 20.41
CA ARG A 352 -18.91 13.13 20.65
C ARG A 352 -18.16 14.45 20.62
N LEU A 353 -17.00 14.53 21.27
CA LEU A 353 -16.16 15.74 21.25
C LEU A 353 -15.68 16.10 19.84
N GLY A 354 -15.29 15.10 19.05
CA GLY A 354 -14.91 15.31 17.65
C GLY A 354 -16.07 15.75 16.75
N SER A 355 -17.28 15.22 16.97
CA SER A 355 -18.47 15.65 16.24
C SER A 355 -18.81 17.12 16.50
N GLN A 356 -18.68 17.57 17.75
CA GLN A 356 -18.87 18.98 18.11
C GLN A 356 -17.84 19.91 17.46
N MET A 357 -16.60 19.44 17.26
CA MET A 357 -15.61 20.21 16.48
C MET A 357 -16.02 20.35 15.01
N LEU A 358 -16.65 19.31 14.44
CA LEU A 358 -17.14 19.36 13.07
C LEU A 358 -18.35 20.29 12.95
N ASP A 359 -19.30 20.20 13.88
CA ASP A 359 -20.47 21.10 13.96
C ASP A 359 -20.05 22.56 14.15
N TYR A 360 -19.03 22.82 14.98
CA TYR A 360 -18.43 24.14 15.14
C TYR A 360 -17.93 24.70 13.80
N LEU A 361 -17.19 23.89 13.03
CA LEU A 361 -16.66 24.32 11.73
C LEU A 361 -17.74 24.51 10.66
N ASP A 362 -18.87 23.80 10.78
CA ASP A 362 -19.99 23.90 9.83
C ASP A 362 -20.95 25.06 10.13
N TYR A 363 -21.23 25.32 11.41
CA TYR A 363 -22.27 26.26 11.84
C TYR A 363 -21.74 27.47 12.63
N LEU A 364 -20.44 27.52 12.94
CA LEU A 364 -19.80 28.53 13.80
C LEU A 364 -20.41 28.63 15.21
N GLU A 365 -21.01 27.54 15.69
CA GLU A 365 -21.47 27.44 17.07
C GLU A 365 -20.27 27.09 17.95
N GLU A 366 -19.69 28.10 18.61
CA GLU A 366 -18.52 27.92 19.47
C GLU A 366 -18.79 26.86 20.56
N PRO A 367 -18.10 25.70 20.52
CA PRO A 367 -18.22 24.71 21.57
C PRO A 367 -17.57 25.26 22.83
N GLU A 368 -18.13 24.89 23.98
CA GLU A 368 -17.53 25.24 25.27
C GLU A 368 -16.08 24.71 25.37
N ASN A 369 -15.18 25.51 25.95
CA ASN A 369 -13.79 25.16 26.26
C ASN A 369 -12.84 24.93 25.05
N LEU A 370 -12.89 25.77 24.02
CA LEU A 370 -11.85 25.78 22.98
C LEU A 370 -10.49 26.27 23.51
N ARG A 371 -9.42 25.59 23.11
CA ARG A 371 -8.03 25.95 23.41
C ARG A 371 -7.18 25.90 22.16
N HIS A 372 -6.12 26.71 22.16
CA HIS A 372 -5.07 26.63 21.15
C HIS A 372 -4.43 25.24 21.14
N ASN A 373 -4.31 24.65 19.96
CA ASN A 373 -3.79 23.31 19.79
C ASN A 373 -2.26 23.28 19.79
N THR A 374 -1.65 22.96 20.93
CA THR A 374 -0.20 22.86 21.06
C THR A 374 0.41 21.68 20.29
N ILE A 375 -0.36 20.61 20.06
CA ILE A 375 0.08 19.43 19.30
C ILE A 375 0.35 19.81 17.86
N ARG A 376 -0.54 20.62 17.26
CA ARG A 376 -0.37 21.18 15.92
C ARG A 376 0.98 21.89 15.81
N ASP A 377 1.31 22.76 16.76
CA ASP A 377 2.57 23.52 16.73
C ASP A 377 3.80 22.62 16.80
N VAL A 378 3.77 21.58 17.66
CA VAL A 378 4.87 20.61 17.77
C VAL A 378 5.04 19.84 16.47
N ILE A 379 3.96 19.34 15.86
CA ILE A 379 4.01 18.62 14.59
C ILE A 379 4.55 19.53 13.47
N PHE A 380 4.08 20.77 13.37
CA PHE A 380 4.62 21.71 12.39
C PHE A 380 6.07 22.14 12.68
N SER A 381 6.51 22.08 13.94
CA SER A 381 7.91 22.33 14.30
C SER A 381 8.86 21.27 13.72
N PHE A 382 8.37 20.03 13.52
CA PHE A 382 9.14 18.96 12.88
C PHE A 382 9.52 19.28 11.43
N LEU A 383 8.67 20.03 10.72
CA LEU A 383 8.99 20.56 9.37
C LEU A 383 10.07 21.65 9.39
N ARG A 384 10.55 22.09 10.56
CA ARG A 384 11.68 23.00 10.72
C ARG A 384 12.97 22.26 11.12
N SER A 385 12.87 20.95 11.39
CA SER A 385 14.01 20.12 11.76
C SER A 385 14.91 19.81 10.56
N ARG A 386 16.14 19.35 10.85
CA ARG A 386 17.07 18.81 9.84
C ARG A 386 17.07 17.28 9.80
N ASP A 387 16.21 16.63 10.58
CA ASP A 387 16.06 15.18 10.60
C ASP A 387 15.17 14.75 9.43
N ASP A 388 15.79 14.06 8.47
CA ASP A 388 15.14 13.62 7.24
C ASP A 388 14.01 12.62 7.50
N ASN A 389 14.19 11.69 8.46
CA ASN A 389 13.16 10.71 8.79
C ASN A 389 11.95 11.41 9.40
N LEU A 390 12.18 12.33 10.34
CA LEU A 390 11.13 13.07 11.01
C LEU A 390 10.35 13.97 10.05
N VAL A 391 11.04 14.68 9.15
CA VAL A 391 10.40 15.49 8.10
C VAL A 391 9.57 14.59 7.17
N THR A 392 10.13 13.47 6.72
CA THR A 392 9.43 12.52 5.83
C THR A 392 8.15 12.00 6.48
N LEU A 393 8.22 11.54 7.72
CA LEU A 393 7.08 11.03 8.46
C LEU A 393 6.00 12.11 8.65
N THR A 394 6.40 13.33 8.99
CA THR A 394 5.46 14.46 9.15
C THR A 394 4.75 14.79 7.85
N VAL A 395 5.48 14.86 6.73
CA VAL A 395 4.91 15.09 5.40
C VAL A 395 3.93 13.97 5.02
N LEU A 396 4.25 12.71 5.33
CA LEU A 396 3.38 11.58 5.07
C LEU A 396 2.13 11.56 5.95
N ILE A 397 2.18 12.03 7.21
CA ILE A 397 0.98 12.21 8.04
C ILE A 397 0.05 13.25 7.41
N ILE A 398 0.58 14.42 7.03
CA ILE A 398 -0.23 15.48 6.41
C ILE A 398 -0.86 14.96 5.11
N GLN A 399 -0.06 14.28 4.27
CA GLN A 399 -0.54 13.68 3.03
C GLN A 399 -1.58 12.57 3.29
N GLY A 400 -1.42 11.80 4.36
CA GLY A 400 -2.36 10.76 4.79
C GLY A 400 -3.74 11.34 5.11
N VAL A 401 -3.78 12.47 5.83
CA VAL A 401 -5.04 13.19 6.12
C VAL A 401 -5.69 13.72 4.83
N ILE A 402 -4.91 14.33 3.93
CA ILE A 402 -5.44 14.88 2.66
C ILE A 402 -5.99 13.78 1.74
N LEU A 403 -5.34 12.61 1.69
CA LEU A 403 -5.71 11.51 0.78
C LEU A 403 -6.78 10.57 1.35
N ASN A 404 -7.11 10.67 2.64
CA ASN A 404 -8.14 9.84 3.24
C ASN A 404 -9.52 10.41 2.91
N GLY A 405 -10.29 9.69 2.08
CA GLY A 405 -11.61 10.12 1.62
C GLY A 405 -12.68 10.20 2.71
N SER A 406 -12.41 9.72 3.93
CA SER A 406 -13.30 9.81 5.08
C SER A 406 -13.10 11.08 5.91
N VAL A 407 -12.05 11.87 5.64
CA VAL A 407 -11.84 13.17 6.28
C VAL A 407 -12.79 14.19 5.68
N SER A 408 -13.53 14.92 6.52
CA SER A 408 -14.41 15.99 6.07
C SER A 408 -13.61 17.15 5.47
N SER A 409 -14.11 17.69 4.35
CA SER A 409 -13.58 18.93 3.74
C SER A 409 -13.61 20.13 4.69
N THR A 410 -14.52 20.12 5.69
CA THR A 410 -14.59 21.16 6.74
C THR A 410 -13.34 21.17 7.60
N ILE A 411 -12.89 20.00 8.05
CA ILE A 411 -11.69 19.84 8.87
C ILE A 411 -10.45 20.16 8.06
N LEU A 412 -10.36 19.70 6.81
CA LEU A 412 -9.23 20.04 5.93
C LEU A 412 -9.10 21.54 5.74
N TRP A 413 -10.22 22.24 5.54
CA TRP A 413 -10.25 23.69 5.43
C TRP A 413 -9.87 24.38 6.75
N GLY A 414 -10.48 24.01 7.88
CA GLY A 414 -10.16 24.56 9.20
C GLY A 414 -8.71 24.30 9.64
N ALA A 415 -8.10 23.23 9.14
CA ALA A 415 -6.69 22.91 9.36
C ALA A 415 -5.74 23.74 8.47
N GLY A 416 -6.23 24.28 7.35
CA GLY A 416 -5.41 24.93 6.31
C GLY A 416 -4.71 23.93 5.39
N LEU A 417 -5.28 22.73 5.23
CA LEU A 417 -4.74 21.61 4.43
C LEU A 417 -5.49 21.39 3.11
N MET A 418 -6.34 22.33 2.71
CA MET A 418 -7.05 22.31 1.44
C MET A 418 -7.07 23.73 0.85
N PRO A 419 -7.02 23.89 -0.48
CA PRO A 419 -7.21 25.19 -1.09
C PRO A 419 -8.53 25.83 -0.68
N VAL A 420 -8.56 27.14 -0.53
CA VAL A 420 -9.77 27.90 -0.20
C VAL A 420 -10.77 27.73 -1.34
N GLU A 421 -11.83 26.96 -1.09
CA GLU A 421 -13.05 27.00 -1.87
C GLU A 421 -14.01 27.95 -1.18
N ASN A 422 -14.63 28.86 -1.94
CA ASN A 422 -15.68 29.74 -1.43
C ASN A 422 -16.85 28.89 -0.92
N LYS A 423 -16.80 28.48 0.35
CA LYS A 423 -17.92 27.81 0.99
C LYS A 423 -19.04 28.81 1.14
N LYS A 424 -20.20 28.44 0.60
CA LYS A 424 -21.46 29.01 1.06
C LYS A 424 -21.75 28.43 2.45
N ILE A 425 -21.36 29.15 3.51
CA ILE A 425 -21.63 28.79 4.90
C ILE A 425 -23.15 28.57 5.05
N LYS A 426 -23.57 27.46 5.65
CA LYS A 426 -24.99 27.11 5.79
C LYS A 426 -25.53 27.63 7.13
N ASP A 427 -26.66 28.31 7.11
CA ASP A 427 -27.45 28.59 8.32
C ASP A 427 -28.03 27.30 8.92
N GLN A 428 -28.51 27.33 10.17
CA GLN A 428 -29.24 26.23 10.86
C GLN A 428 -30.45 25.66 10.05
N SER A 429 -30.89 26.34 8.99
CA SER A 429 -31.94 25.91 8.05
C SER A 429 -31.42 25.30 6.74
N GLY A 430 -30.12 25.09 6.60
CA GLY A 430 -29.48 24.56 5.39
C GLY A 430 -29.33 25.54 4.22
N ARG A 431 -29.67 26.83 4.42
CA ARG A 431 -29.54 27.88 3.40
C ARG A 431 -28.15 28.51 3.40
N PRO A 432 -27.57 28.82 2.23
CA PRO A 432 -26.29 29.52 2.15
C PRO A 432 -26.42 30.98 2.64
N ARG A 433 -25.60 31.41 3.61
CA ARG A 433 -25.45 32.83 3.97
C ARG A 433 -24.82 33.60 2.81
N GLU A 434 -25.44 34.71 2.42
CA GLU A 434 -24.80 35.70 1.55
C GLU A 434 -23.82 36.53 2.40
N GLU A 435 -22.52 36.44 2.11
CA GLU A 435 -21.52 37.29 2.77
C GLU A 435 -21.71 38.77 2.41
N ASN A 436 -21.61 39.63 3.43
CA ASN A 436 -21.74 41.07 3.36
C ASN A 436 -20.83 41.68 2.26
N LYS A 437 -21.43 42.51 1.40
CA LYS A 437 -20.78 43.16 0.23
C LYS A 437 -19.84 44.34 0.55
N ASP A 438 -19.53 44.61 1.82
CA ASP A 438 -18.76 45.80 2.20
C ASP A 438 -17.40 45.44 2.82
N LEU A 439 -16.41 45.11 1.99
CA LEU A 439 -14.99 45.08 2.37
C LEU A 439 -14.14 45.79 1.29
N GLY A 440 -13.29 46.72 1.74
CA GLY A 440 -12.49 47.64 0.91
C GLY A 440 -11.43 46.97 0.03
N GLU A 441 -10.81 47.76 -0.85
CA GLU A 441 -9.91 47.27 -1.93
C GLU A 441 -8.72 46.43 -1.46
N GLU A 442 -8.24 46.57 -0.22
CA GLU A 442 -7.19 45.72 0.37
C GLU A 442 -7.64 44.26 0.60
N ALA A 443 -8.94 44.01 0.80
CA ALA A 443 -9.50 42.66 0.92
C ALA A 443 -9.56 41.91 -0.42
N LYS A 444 -9.55 42.62 -1.55
CA LYS A 444 -9.54 42.02 -2.90
C LYS A 444 -8.19 41.41 -3.28
N ASP A 445 -7.09 41.87 -2.68
CA ASP A 445 -5.76 41.27 -2.88
C ASP A 445 -5.53 40.07 -1.95
N LEU A 446 -6.11 40.05 -0.75
CA LEU A 446 -6.16 38.88 0.13
C LEU A 446 -7.05 37.74 -0.41
N GLN A 447 -8.07 38.07 -1.22
CA GLN A 447 -8.89 37.10 -1.96
C GLN A 447 -8.14 36.33 -3.06
N LYS A 448 -6.86 36.63 -3.34
CA LYS A 448 -6.02 35.88 -4.29
C LYS A 448 -5.25 34.71 -3.66
N ILE A 449 -5.20 34.61 -2.33
CA ILE A 449 -4.45 33.54 -1.64
C ILE A 449 -5.33 32.31 -1.54
N ASN A 450 -5.09 31.34 -2.43
CA ASN A 450 -5.88 30.12 -2.51
C ASN A 450 -5.47 29.04 -1.49
N TYR A 451 -4.45 29.24 -0.64
CA TYR A 451 -3.92 28.21 0.26
C TYR A 451 -3.18 28.80 1.48
N GLU A 452 -2.99 28.00 2.55
CA GLU A 452 -2.28 28.45 3.77
C GLU A 452 -0.79 28.69 3.48
N SER A 453 -0.39 29.97 3.40
CA SER A 453 0.97 30.39 2.99
C SER A 453 2.07 29.84 3.91
N GLY A 454 1.79 29.71 5.22
CA GLY A 454 2.79 29.29 6.22
C GLY A 454 3.33 27.88 5.98
N VAL A 455 2.47 26.92 5.64
CA VAL A 455 2.88 25.52 5.40
C VAL A 455 3.72 25.42 4.14
N ILE A 456 3.30 26.07 3.06
CA ILE A 456 4.03 26.08 1.78
C ILE A 456 5.40 26.76 1.93
N SER A 457 5.47 27.87 2.66
CA SER A 457 6.74 28.52 3.01
C SER A 457 7.71 27.55 3.74
N MET A 458 7.19 26.74 4.68
CA MET A 458 8.01 25.73 5.38
C MET A 458 8.50 24.61 4.44
N LEU A 459 7.63 24.08 3.57
CA LEU A 459 7.99 23.04 2.60
C LEU A 459 9.03 23.54 1.59
N LEU A 460 8.87 24.77 1.09
CA LEU A 460 9.83 25.40 0.18
C LEU A 460 11.18 25.68 0.84
N ARG A 461 11.19 26.01 2.14
CA ARG A 461 12.42 26.13 2.92
C ARG A 461 13.16 24.80 2.99
N LEU A 462 12.46 23.69 3.21
CA LEU A 462 13.04 22.34 3.28
C LEU A 462 13.70 21.91 1.96
N ILE A 463 13.01 22.14 0.82
CA ILE A 463 13.55 21.89 -0.53
C ILE A 463 14.85 22.69 -0.78
N ASN A 464 15.00 23.84 -0.12
CA ASN A 464 16.13 24.75 -0.27
C ASN A 464 17.24 24.56 0.78
N LEU A 465 17.23 23.50 1.59
CA LEU A 465 18.30 23.20 2.56
C LEU A 465 19.53 22.55 1.89
N GLU A 466 20.70 22.79 2.48
CA GLU A 466 21.96 22.14 2.13
C GLU A 466 22.57 21.46 3.38
N PRO A 467 22.98 20.17 3.29
CA PRO A 467 22.80 19.25 2.17
C PRO A 467 21.32 18.94 1.91
N SER A 468 20.97 18.54 0.68
CA SER A 468 19.58 18.18 0.34
C SER A 468 19.13 16.92 1.09
N PHE A 469 17.83 16.80 1.33
CA PHE A 469 17.22 15.56 1.82
C PHE A 469 17.27 14.46 0.76
N ARG A 470 16.92 13.24 1.15
CA ARG A 470 16.76 12.11 0.23
C ARG A 470 15.76 12.41 -0.90
N ILE A 471 15.94 11.73 -2.03
CA ILE A 471 15.06 11.88 -3.21
C ILE A 471 13.61 11.61 -2.80
N PHE A 472 13.38 10.56 -2.00
CA PHE A 472 12.05 10.20 -1.52
C PHE A 472 11.38 11.33 -0.71
N THR A 473 12.12 11.97 0.20
CA THR A 473 11.64 13.09 1.01
C THR A 473 11.28 14.28 0.12
N CYS A 474 12.14 14.62 -0.83
CA CYS A 474 11.89 15.70 -1.78
C CYS A 474 10.66 15.41 -2.65
N HIS A 475 10.49 14.17 -3.10
CA HIS A 475 9.30 13.73 -3.84
C HIS A 475 8.03 13.84 -3.00
N ALA A 476 8.05 13.39 -1.73
CA ALA A 476 6.92 13.51 -0.82
C ALA A 476 6.53 14.98 -0.56
N ILE A 477 7.52 15.86 -0.36
CA ILE A 477 7.28 17.30 -0.20
C ILE A 477 6.65 17.89 -1.47
N CYS A 478 7.20 17.56 -2.64
CA CYS A 478 6.68 18.03 -3.93
C CYS A 478 5.22 17.59 -4.14
N LYS A 479 4.92 16.33 -3.83
CA LYS A 479 3.55 15.80 -3.89
C LYS A 479 2.62 16.54 -2.92
N LEU A 480 3.04 16.75 -1.67
CA LEU A 480 2.24 17.46 -0.68
C LEU A 480 1.95 18.91 -1.14
N MET A 481 2.97 19.61 -1.63
CA MET A 481 2.80 20.94 -2.21
C MET A 481 1.79 20.94 -3.35
N LEU A 482 1.85 19.96 -4.25
CA LEU A 482 0.88 19.84 -5.33
C LEU A 482 -0.53 19.65 -4.76
N SER A 483 -0.75 18.78 -3.77
CA SER A 483 -2.08 18.58 -3.18
C SER A 483 -2.64 19.80 -2.44
N LEU A 484 -1.77 20.64 -1.87
CA LEU A 484 -2.18 21.83 -1.11
C LEU A 484 -2.47 23.05 -2.00
N VAL A 485 -1.90 23.07 -3.21
CA VAL A 485 -1.87 24.26 -4.05
C VAL A 485 -2.61 24.06 -5.37
N TYR A 486 -2.55 22.86 -5.95
CA TYR A 486 -3.07 22.59 -7.27
C TYR A 486 -4.59 22.53 -7.28
N LYS A 487 -5.21 23.33 -8.15
CA LYS A 487 -6.65 23.31 -8.42
C LYS A 487 -6.86 23.28 -9.93
N LYS A 488 -7.59 22.27 -10.41
CA LYS A 488 -7.79 21.97 -11.84
C LYS A 488 -8.37 23.15 -12.64
N ASP A 489 -9.09 24.05 -11.98
CA ASP A 489 -9.86 25.12 -12.62
C ASP A 489 -9.23 26.53 -12.47
N SER A 490 -8.03 26.66 -11.88
CA SER A 490 -7.42 27.98 -11.62
C SER A 490 -6.00 28.12 -12.16
N ASN A 491 -5.79 29.18 -12.96
CA ASN A 491 -4.53 29.50 -13.66
C ASN A 491 -3.45 30.19 -12.79
N ILE A 492 -3.59 30.22 -11.46
CA ILE A 492 -2.63 30.85 -10.55
C ILE A 492 -2.44 29.94 -9.34
N CYS A 493 -1.29 29.25 -9.27
CA CYS A 493 -1.06 28.25 -8.23
C CYS A 493 -0.16 28.80 -7.11
N LEU A 494 0.92 29.54 -7.35
CA LEU A 494 1.81 30.02 -6.27
C LEU A 494 1.78 31.54 -6.07
N LEU A 495 2.15 31.96 -4.84
CA LEU A 495 2.45 33.35 -4.54
C LEU A 495 3.81 33.71 -5.14
N PRO A 496 4.05 34.96 -5.55
CA PRO A 496 5.32 35.35 -6.19
C PRO A 496 6.56 35.01 -5.35
N GLU A 497 6.48 35.14 -4.02
CA GLU A 497 7.58 34.78 -3.10
C GLU A 497 7.86 33.27 -3.10
N HIS A 498 6.80 32.46 -3.15
CA HIS A 498 6.90 31.01 -3.18
C HIS A 498 7.42 30.50 -4.53
N GLU A 499 7.00 31.14 -5.61
CA GLU A 499 7.53 30.90 -6.95
C GLU A 499 9.02 31.20 -7.00
N LEU A 500 9.47 32.35 -6.48
CA LEU A 500 10.88 32.70 -6.42
C LEU A 500 11.70 31.65 -5.63
N SER A 501 11.15 31.14 -4.54
CA SER A 501 11.79 30.09 -3.74
C SER A 501 11.92 28.75 -4.49
N LEU A 502 10.92 28.39 -5.30
CA LEU A 502 10.98 27.22 -6.18
C LEU A 502 11.97 27.43 -7.34
N LYS A 503 11.97 28.61 -7.98
CA LYS A 503 12.95 29.00 -9.00
C LYS A 503 14.37 28.93 -8.43
N LYS A 504 14.58 29.33 -7.17
CA LYS A 504 15.88 29.20 -6.48
C LYS A 504 16.33 27.76 -6.32
N ALA A 505 15.44 26.84 -5.93
CA ALA A 505 15.74 25.43 -5.81
C ALA A 505 16.13 24.82 -7.17
N LEU A 506 15.39 25.16 -8.22
CA LEU A 506 15.68 24.72 -9.58
C LEU A 506 17.03 25.26 -10.08
N LYS A 507 17.32 26.56 -9.91
CA LYS A 507 18.62 27.16 -10.27
C LYS A 507 19.81 26.47 -9.60
N ARG A 508 19.64 26.01 -8.35
CA ARG A 508 20.69 25.26 -7.64
C ARG A 508 20.97 23.91 -8.29
N THR A 509 19.93 23.15 -8.63
CA THR A 509 20.11 21.88 -9.36
C THR A 509 20.75 22.09 -10.73
N ILE A 510 20.40 23.18 -11.42
CA ILE A 510 21.05 23.57 -12.68
C ILE A 510 22.53 23.88 -12.46
N ALA A 511 22.89 24.63 -11.42
CA ALA A 511 24.29 24.95 -11.12
C ALA A 511 25.11 23.69 -10.78
N ALA A 512 24.53 22.74 -10.04
CA ALA A 512 25.15 21.45 -9.74
C ALA A 512 25.39 20.63 -11.02
N LEU A 513 24.39 20.55 -11.92
CA LEU A 513 24.54 19.87 -13.21
C LEU A 513 25.56 20.58 -14.12
N LYS A 514 25.56 21.91 -14.19
CA LYS A 514 26.58 22.69 -14.93
C LYS A 514 27.99 22.40 -14.43
N LYS A 515 28.17 22.20 -13.12
CA LYS A 515 29.47 21.81 -12.54
C LYS A 515 29.90 20.41 -13.00
N LEU A 516 28.97 19.45 -13.04
CA LEU A 516 29.23 18.09 -13.52
C LEU A 516 29.59 18.06 -15.02
N VAL A 517 28.84 18.79 -15.84
CA VAL A 517 29.11 18.91 -17.29
C VAL A 517 30.48 19.55 -17.53
N LYS A 518 30.82 20.65 -16.83
CA LYS A 518 32.12 21.33 -16.96
C LYS A 518 33.30 20.50 -16.44
N ALA A 519 33.07 19.56 -15.52
CA ALA A 519 34.09 18.69 -14.98
C ALA A 519 34.42 17.51 -15.91
N ASN A 520 33.75 17.38 -17.07
CA ASN A 520 33.82 16.22 -17.97
C ASN A 520 33.63 14.89 -17.21
N PHE A 521 32.69 14.88 -16.25
CA PHE A 521 32.44 13.71 -15.42
C PHE A 521 31.82 12.60 -16.27
N HIS A 522 32.66 11.62 -16.66
CA HIS A 522 32.26 10.41 -17.38
C HIS A 522 31.11 10.67 -18.38
N ASP A 523 31.34 11.47 -19.42
CA ASP A 523 30.29 12.00 -20.31
C ASP A 523 29.30 10.92 -20.82
N SER A 524 29.78 9.70 -21.10
CA SER A 524 28.91 8.58 -21.49
C SER A 524 27.97 8.11 -20.39
N LEU A 525 28.41 8.14 -19.13
CA LEU A 525 27.62 7.75 -17.97
C LEU A 525 26.59 8.82 -17.62
N LEU A 526 26.93 10.11 -17.75
CA LEU A 526 25.98 11.19 -17.46
C LEU A 526 24.78 11.16 -18.42
N LEU A 527 25.01 10.88 -19.71
CA LEU A 527 23.93 10.72 -20.69
C LEU A 527 22.99 9.56 -20.34
N GLU A 528 23.55 8.40 -20.01
CA GLU A 528 22.79 7.23 -19.56
C GLU A 528 21.95 7.56 -18.30
N LEU A 529 22.56 8.18 -17.28
CA LEU A 529 21.88 8.61 -16.06
C LEU A 529 20.77 9.64 -16.33
N PHE A 530 21.00 10.61 -17.22
CA PHE A 530 20.04 11.64 -17.57
C PHE A 530 18.77 11.06 -18.21
N GLU A 531 18.91 10.02 -19.02
CA GLU A 531 17.77 9.33 -19.63
C GLU A 531 17.03 8.40 -18.68
N GLU A 532 17.77 7.60 -17.91
CA GLU A 532 17.17 6.71 -16.91
C GLU A 532 16.31 7.50 -15.92
N GLU A 533 16.84 8.59 -15.39
CA GLU A 533 16.13 9.42 -14.41
C GLU A 533 14.97 10.21 -15.02
N TRP A 534 15.08 10.63 -16.29
CA TRP A 534 13.93 11.20 -17.00
C TRP A 534 12.80 10.18 -17.12
N ASN A 535 13.09 8.96 -17.59
CA ASN A 535 12.07 7.92 -17.77
C ASN A 535 11.41 7.58 -16.43
N ARG A 536 12.19 7.53 -15.35
CA ARG A 536 11.66 7.33 -13.99
C ARG A 536 10.74 8.46 -13.58
N ILE A 537 11.17 9.72 -13.67
CA ILE A 537 10.42 10.88 -13.16
C ILE A 537 9.22 11.26 -14.04
N SER A 538 9.32 11.08 -15.35
CA SER A 538 8.19 11.25 -16.27
C SER A 538 7.06 10.27 -15.93
N SER A 539 7.41 9.00 -15.62
CA SER A 539 6.43 7.99 -15.21
C SER A 539 5.75 8.25 -13.85
N LEU A 540 6.33 9.09 -12.99
CA LEU A 540 5.75 9.41 -11.67
C LEU A 540 4.41 10.14 -11.83
N LYS A 541 3.33 9.49 -11.44
CA LYS A 541 2.02 10.12 -11.29
C LYS A 541 1.89 10.62 -9.86
N PHE A 542 1.79 11.94 -9.68
CA PHE A 542 1.60 12.53 -8.35
C PHE A 542 0.29 12.14 -7.66
N ASN A 543 -0.63 11.47 -8.36
CA ASN A 543 -1.85 10.91 -7.77
C ASN A 543 -1.62 9.56 -7.06
N ASP A 544 -0.53 8.84 -7.35
CA ASP A 544 -0.29 7.49 -6.83
C ASP A 544 0.04 7.53 -5.33
N LYS A 545 -0.49 6.58 -4.54
CA LYS A 545 -0.26 6.54 -3.09
C LYS A 545 1.21 6.28 -2.77
N ILE A 546 1.82 7.14 -1.96
CA ILE A 546 3.19 6.92 -1.45
C ILE A 546 3.10 5.92 -0.30
N ILE A 547 3.88 4.84 -0.38
CA ILE A 547 3.98 3.86 0.70
C ILE A 547 5.08 4.31 1.66
N CYS A 548 4.74 4.41 2.95
CA CYS A 548 5.71 4.72 3.99
C CYS A 548 6.69 3.56 4.15
N PRO A 549 8.01 3.77 3.95
CA PRO A 549 9.00 2.74 4.14
C PRO A 549 9.12 2.34 5.62
N SER A 550 9.31 1.04 5.88
CA SER A 550 9.56 0.46 7.20
C SER A 550 10.89 0.92 7.81
N HIS A 551 11.91 1.11 6.99
CA HIS A 551 13.26 1.47 7.43
C HIS A 551 13.33 2.87 8.11
N LEU A 552 12.32 3.74 7.93
CA LEU A 552 12.23 5.02 8.64
C LEU A 552 12.08 4.86 10.16
N LEU A 553 11.72 3.66 10.63
CA LEU A 553 11.55 3.35 12.05
C LEU A 553 12.86 3.03 12.75
N LEU A 554 13.91 2.64 12.03
CA LEU A 554 15.13 2.12 12.62
C LEU A 554 16.13 3.27 12.85
N PRO A 555 16.52 3.55 14.11
CA PRO A 555 17.42 4.67 14.43
C PRO A 555 18.90 4.40 14.09
N LEU A 556 19.29 3.12 13.94
CA LEU A 556 20.70 2.68 13.81
C LEU A 556 20.97 1.90 12.52
N LEU A 557 20.28 2.24 11.42
CA LEU A 557 20.51 1.58 10.13
C LEU A 557 21.84 2.01 9.52
N ASN A 558 22.68 1.04 9.21
CA ASN A 558 23.76 1.25 8.24
C ASN A 558 23.16 1.15 6.83
N GLU A 559 22.90 2.31 6.21
CA GLU A 559 22.18 2.43 4.94
C GLU A 559 22.84 1.64 3.79
N LEU A 560 24.17 1.43 3.86
CA LEU A 560 24.94 0.73 2.82
C LEU A 560 24.86 -0.79 2.90
N GLU A 561 24.78 -1.36 4.10
CA GLU A 561 24.75 -2.81 4.31
C GLU A 561 23.32 -3.39 4.18
N SER A 562 22.31 -2.51 4.12
CA SER A 562 20.90 -2.88 4.27
C SER A 562 20.11 -3.03 2.96
N ASN A 563 20.77 -3.05 1.79
CA ASN A 563 20.13 -3.12 0.46
C ASN A 563 19.02 -2.07 0.24
N ILE A 564 19.15 -0.89 0.85
CA ILE A 564 18.16 0.19 0.71
C ILE A 564 18.33 0.86 -0.68
N PRO A 565 17.25 1.04 -1.47
CA PRO A 565 17.33 1.72 -2.75
C PRO A 565 17.85 3.15 -2.61
N LEU A 566 18.60 3.64 -3.61
CA LEU A 566 19.22 4.98 -3.58
C LEU A 566 18.23 6.10 -3.27
N GLU A 567 16.96 5.96 -3.67
CA GLU A 567 15.91 6.96 -3.42
C GLU A 567 15.67 7.23 -1.93
N HIS A 568 15.93 6.23 -1.10
CA HIS A 568 15.61 6.17 0.32
C HIS A 568 16.82 6.33 1.24
N ARG A 569 18.03 6.47 0.68
CA ARG A 569 19.29 6.62 1.42
C ARG A 569 20.12 7.77 0.89
N ARG A 570 21.22 8.11 1.57
CA ARG A 570 22.19 9.08 1.06
C ARG A 570 23.12 8.45 0.01
N PRO A 571 23.58 9.24 -0.98
CA PRO A 571 24.56 8.76 -1.97
C PRO A 571 25.92 8.53 -1.30
N SER A 572 26.64 7.49 -1.72
CA SER A 572 27.95 7.10 -1.17
C SER A 572 29.12 7.24 -2.13
N GLY A 573 28.93 7.94 -3.25
CA GLY A 573 29.99 8.26 -4.20
C GLY A 573 29.52 9.20 -5.30
N ASP A 574 30.47 9.69 -6.11
CA ASP A 574 30.25 10.75 -7.09
C ASP A 574 29.19 10.39 -8.16
N VAL A 575 29.13 9.11 -8.56
CA VAL A 575 28.13 8.62 -9.53
C VAL A 575 26.71 8.67 -8.96
N GLU A 576 26.54 8.26 -7.71
CA GLU A 576 25.24 8.30 -7.03
C GLU A 576 24.82 9.74 -6.74
N GLU A 577 25.78 10.60 -6.38
CA GLU A 577 25.53 12.04 -6.21
C GLU A 577 25.08 12.69 -7.52
N ALA A 578 25.74 12.36 -8.64
CA ALA A 578 25.32 12.80 -9.98
C ALA A 578 23.89 12.35 -10.30
N ARG A 579 23.57 11.07 -10.05
CA ARG A 579 22.22 10.51 -10.25
C ARG A 579 21.16 11.23 -9.39
N CYS A 580 21.47 11.53 -8.13
CA CYS A 580 20.60 12.30 -7.24
C CYS A 580 20.38 13.74 -7.77
N ASN A 581 21.42 14.41 -8.23
CA ASN A 581 21.32 15.76 -8.78
C ASN A 581 20.46 15.82 -10.04
N VAL A 582 20.62 14.86 -10.95
CA VAL A 582 19.77 14.69 -12.14
C VAL A 582 18.31 14.44 -11.73
N SER A 583 18.10 13.57 -10.74
CA SER A 583 16.76 13.26 -10.23
C SER A 583 16.06 14.51 -9.67
N LEU A 584 16.75 15.28 -8.83
CA LEU A 584 16.19 16.50 -8.24
C LEU A 584 15.91 17.57 -9.30
N PHE A 585 16.77 17.70 -10.31
CA PHE A 585 16.54 18.61 -11.43
C PHE A 585 15.22 18.33 -12.14
N PHE A 586 14.98 17.08 -12.56
CA PHE A 586 13.74 16.73 -13.25
C PHE A 586 12.51 16.82 -12.35
N LEU A 587 12.64 16.47 -11.07
CA LEU A 587 11.55 16.61 -10.10
C LEU A 587 11.14 18.08 -9.94
N TYR A 588 12.10 18.98 -9.70
CA TYR A 588 11.82 20.40 -9.51
C TYR A 588 11.40 21.09 -10.81
N ARG A 589 11.93 20.67 -11.97
CA ARG A 589 11.44 21.11 -13.28
C ARG A 589 9.98 20.73 -13.47
N LYS A 590 9.61 19.48 -13.13
CA LYS A 590 8.22 19.01 -13.24
C LYS A 590 7.29 19.80 -12.32
N MET A 591 7.72 20.07 -11.09
CA MET A 591 6.98 20.90 -10.14
C MET A 591 6.83 22.36 -10.59
N HIS A 592 7.89 22.97 -11.10
CA HIS A 592 7.86 24.34 -11.61
C HIS A 592 6.84 24.48 -12.75
N HIS A 593 6.83 23.53 -13.70
CA HIS A 593 5.87 23.52 -14.80
C HIS A 593 4.42 23.37 -14.32
N LEU A 594 4.15 22.45 -13.38
CA LEU A 594 2.80 22.20 -12.85
C LEU A 594 2.25 23.38 -12.03
N LEU A 595 3.10 24.15 -11.34
CA LEU A 595 2.69 25.20 -10.42
C LEU A 595 2.87 26.65 -10.95
N CYS A 596 3.67 26.88 -11.98
CA CYS A 596 4.02 28.24 -12.44
C CYS A 596 3.49 28.54 -13.86
N ALA A 597 2.33 27.98 -14.23
CA ALA A 597 1.76 27.91 -15.58
C ALA A 597 1.59 29.25 -16.36
N LYS A 598 2.01 30.39 -15.82
CA LYS A 598 2.04 31.69 -16.53
C LYS A 598 3.31 31.91 -17.37
N ASP A 599 4.42 31.23 -17.05
CA ASP A 599 5.74 31.53 -17.63
C ASP A 599 6.18 30.61 -18.77
N VAL A 600 5.33 29.69 -19.23
CA VAL A 600 5.76 28.73 -20.26
C VAL A 600 5.06 29.02 -21.59
N ASN A 601 5.71 29.85 -22.42
CA ASN A 601 5.69 29.63 -23.86
C ASN A 601 6.20 28.19 -24.10
N THR A 602 5.30 27.21 -24.19
CA THR A 602 5.66 25.79 -24.33
C THR A 602 5.96 25.44 -25.78
N ASP A 603 7.21 25.60 -26.21
CA ASP A 603 7.79 24.74 -27.27
C ASP A 603 8.25 23.38 -26.70
N PHE A 604 8.17 23.17 -25.38
CA PHE A 604 8.58 21.93 -24.70
C PHE A 604 7.41 21.29 -23.95
N ASP A 605 6.93 20.14 -24.44
CA ASP A 605 6.04 19.25 -23.70
C ASP A 605 6.79 18.61 -22.53
N ILE A 606 6.12 18.50 -21.37
CA ILE A 606 6.67 17.86 -20.18
C ILE A 606 6.72 16.34 -20.29
N ASP A 607 5.89 15.75 -21.15
CA ASP A 607 5.79 14.30 -21.29
C ASP A 607 6.79 13.73 -22.31
N THR A 608 7.53 14.61 -22.99
CA THR A 608 8.49 14.23 -24.03
C THR A 608 9.92 14.59 -23.61
N TYR A 609 10.86 13.69 -23.90
CA TYR A 609 12.24 13.83 -23.49
C TYR A 609 12.89 15.15 -23.97
N PRO A 610 13.51 15.95 -23.08
CA PRO A 610 13.96 17.30 -23.43
C PRO A 610 14.93 17.41 -24.61
N LEU A 611 15.80 16.43 -24.83
CA LEU A 611 16.76 16.50 -25.94
C LEU A 611 16.10 16.21 -27.30
N ASN A 612 14.97 15.49 -27.34
CA ASN A 612 14.25 15.22 -28.58
C ASN A 612 13.67 16.48 -29.22
N TYR A 613 13.36 17.50 -28.40
CA TYR A 613 12.89 18.80 -28.87
C TYR A 613 13.98 19.66 -29.48
N MET A 614 15.22 19.48 -29.01
CA MET A 614 16.34 20.32 -29.40
C MET A 614 17.08 19.77 -30.62
N LYS A 615 16.93 18.47 -30.90
CA LYS A 615 17.37 17.86 -32.14
C LYS A 615 16.41 18.19 -33.28
N THR A 616 16.95 18.34 -34.49
CA THR A 616 16.13 18.40 -35.70
C THR A 616 15.22 17.17 -35.79
N PRO A 617 13.92 17.33 -36.14
CA PRO A 617 13.00 16.22 -36.20
C PRO A 617 13.55 15.16 -37.14
N CYS A 618 13.67 13.94 -36.64
CA CYS A 618 14.22 12.87 -37.46
C CYS A 618 13.29 12.62 -38.64
N LEU A 619 13.86 12.74 -39.84
CA LEU A 619 13.17 12.47 -41.10
C LEU A 619 12.85 10.99 -41.28
N TRP A 620 13.57 10.10 -40.59
CA TRP A 620 13.46 8.65 -40.73
C TRP A 620 12.47 8.05 -39.72
N LYS A 621 11.52 7.24 -40.20
CA LYS A 621 10.62 6.43 -39.38
C LYS A 621 10.63 4.97 -39.84
N GLU A 622 10.65 4.06 -38.88
CA GLU A 622 10.69 2.62 -39.18
C GLU A 622 9.48 2.22 -40.04
N GLY A 623 9.74 1.54 -41.16
CA GLY A 623 8.72 1.12 -42.11
C GLY A 623 8.32 2.15 -43.18
N GLU A 624 8.77 3.40 -43.11
CA GLU A 624 8.54 4.41 -44.16
C GLU A 624 9.56 4.29 -45.30
N VAL A 625 9.14 4.72 -46.50
CA VAL A 625 9.93 4.68 -47.75
C VAL A 625 10.43 6.09 -48.06
N HIS A 626 11.75 6.27 -48.16
CA HIS A 626 12.39 7.57 -48.39
C HIS A 626 13.24 7.56 -49.66
N SER A 627 13.36 8.72 -50.33
CA SER A 627 14.31 8.90 -51.44
C SER A 627 15.74 8.89 -50.91
N MET A 628 16.60 8.13 -51.59
CA MET A 628 18.03 7.98 -51.32
C MET A 628 18.91 8.82 -52.26
N ASP A 629 18.33 9.79 -52.94
CA ASP A 629 19.03 10.63 -53.92
C ASP A 629 20.19 11.40 -53.25
N GLY A 630 21.43 11.07 -53.64
CA GLY A 630 22.64 11.71 -53.16
C GLY A 630 23.29 11.10 -51.91
N ARG A 631 22.80 9.96 -51.39
CA ARG A 631 23.39 9.27 -50.23
C ARG A 631 24.12 7.98 -50.62
N THR A 632 25.23 7.69 -49.93
CA THR A 632 26.02 6.47 -50.10
C THR A 632 25.38 5.32 -49.32
N CYS A 633 25.05 4.23 -50.01
CA CYS A 633 24.48 3.02 -49.41
C CYS A 633 25.45 1.84 -49.56
N PHE A 634 25.84 1.21 -48.45
CA PHE A 634 26.73 0.06 -48.43
C PHE A 634 25.96 -1.23 -48.20
N ARG A 635 26.12 -2.22 -49.09
CA ARG A 635 25.50 -3.53 -48.93
C ARG A 635 26.10 -4.29 -47.73
N CYS A 636 25.25 -4.76 -46.84
CA CYS A 636 25.61 -5.59 -45.69
C CYS A 636 24.72 -6.83 -45.57
N PHE A 637 25.31 -7.96 -45.19
CA PHE A 637 24.57 -9.15 -44.79
C PHE A 637 24.35 -9.10 -43.29
N VAL A 638 23.09 -9.00 -42.87
CA VAL A 638 22.71 -8.89 -41.46
C VAL A 638 22.26 -10.25 -40.96
N LYS A 639 22.97 -10.76 -39.95
CA LYS A 639 22.60 -11.95 -39.19
C LYS A 639 21.89 -11.53 -37.92
N ASP A 640 20.59 -11.83 -37.87
CA ASP A 640 19.76 -11.74 -36.67
C ASP A 640 19.32 -13.16 -36.28
N GLY A 641 20.05 -13.78 -35.34
CA GLY A 641 19.86 -15.17 -34.95
C GLY A 641 20.09 -16.18 -36.10
N LYS A 642 19.02 -16.79 -36.62
CA LYS A 642 19.06 -17.84 -37.67
C LYS A 642 18.74 -17.35 -39.09
N LYS A 643 18.41 -16.07 -39.28
CA LYS A 643 18.03 -15.52 -40.59
C LYS A 643 19.12 -14.56 -41.09
N GLU A 644 19.61 -14.82 -42.30
CA GLU A 644 20.46 -13.90 -43.05
C GLU A 644 19.57 -13.04 -43.96
N LYS A 645 19.64 -11.71 -43.81
CA LYS A 645 18.97 -10.76 -44.70
C LYS A 645 20.00 -9.81 -45.32
N ILE A 646 19.76 -9.41 -46.56
CA ILE A 646 20.58 -8.40 -47.24
C ILE A 646 19.94 -7.04 -46.96
N LEU A 647 20.66 -6.16 -46.28
CA LEU A 647 20.27 -4.76 -46.03
C LEU A 647 21.36 -3.83 -46.52
N TYR A 648 21.07 -2.54 -46.58
CA TYR A 648 22.04 -1.50 -46.93
C TYR A 648 22.20 -0.52 -45.76
N PHE A 649 23.45 -0.22 -45.40
CA PHE A 649 23.78 0.83 -44.43
C PHE A 649 23.81 2.18 -45.14
N THR A 650 23.12 3.17 -44.60
CA THR A 650 23.11 4.55 -45.11
C THR A 650 23.79 5.47 -44.09
N GLU A 651 24.60 6.41 -44.58
CA GLU A 651 25.25 7.42 -43.74
C GLU A 651 24.23 8.44 -43.20
N ASP A 652 24.26 8.64 -41.89
CA ASP A 652 23.56 9.70 -41.17
C ASP A 652 24.42 10.11 -39.96
N ASP A 653 24.35 11.38 -39.58
CA ASP A 653 25.25 11.98 -38.58
C ASP A 653 24.86 11.61 -37.14
N ASP A 654 23.57 11.31 -36.89
CA ASP A 654 23.02 11.04 -35.55
C ASP A 654 22.38 9.64 -35.42
N LYS A 655 21.97 9.03 -36.55
CA LYS A 655 21.28 7.73 -36.54
C LYS A 655 22.02 6.64 -37.30
N PHE A 656 21.93 5.43 -36.76
CA PHE A 656 22.33 4.21 -37.44
C PHE A 656 21.11 3.67 -38.19
N VAL A 657 21.16 3.71 -39.52
CA VAL A 657 20.00 3.39 -40.38
C VAL A 657 20.37 2.24 -41.32
N LEU A 658 19.57 1.16 -41.26
CA LEU A 658 19.60 0.07 -42.24
C LEU A 658 18.32 0.10 -43.07
N VAL A 659 18.50 -0.01 -44.38
CA VAL A 659 17.42 0.10 -45.36
C VAL A 659 17.36 -1.11 -46.29
N GLU A 660 16.16 -1.40 -46.77
CA GLU A 660 15.87 -2.38 -47.82
C GLU A 660 15.42 -1.61 -49.07
N PRO A 661 15.99 -1.86 -50.25
CA PRO A 661 15.59 -1.17 -51.47
C PRO A 661 14.14 -1.51 -51.80
N ASP A 662 13.36 -0.49 -52.19
CA ASP A 662 11.99 -0.73 -52.65
C ASP A 662 12.02 -1.38 -54.04
N ILE A 663 11.15 -2.36 -54.25
CA ILE A 663 11.04 -3.11 -55.51
C ILE A 663 10.28 -2.28 -56.56
N GLU A 664 9.43 -1.34 -56.12
CA GLU A 664 8.52 -0.59 -57.00
C GLU A 664 9.06 0.79 -57.39
N LEU A 665 9.92 1.40 -56.58
CA LEU A 665 10.43 2.77 -56.77
C LEU A 665 11.96 2.81 -56.80
N MET A 666 12.53 2.99 -58.00
CA MET A 666 13.96 3.20 -58.19
C MET A 666 14.42 4.48 -57.45
N GLY A 667 15.47 4.35 -56.62
CA GLY A 667 15.98 5.45 -55.79
C GLY A 667 15.32 5.58 -54.42
N TYR A 668 14.35 4.73 -54.08
CA TYR A 668 13.71 4.72 -52.77
C TYR A 668 14.07 3.47 -51.98
N ALA A 669 14.19 3.63 -50.66
CA ALA A 669 14.43 2.51 -49.77
C ALA A 669 13.55 2.60 -48.52
N LYS A 670 13.08 1.44 -48.08
CA LYS A 670 12.30 1.26 -46.86
C LYS A 670 13.24 1.13 -45.67
N ILE A 671 12.99 1.87 -44.60
CA ILE A 671 13.82 1.78 -43.41
C ILE A 671 13.43 0.57 -42.56
N VAL A 672 14.40 -0.28 -42.24
CA VAL A 672 14.19 -1.55 -41.52
C VAL A 672 14.67 -1.46 -40.08
N ILE A 673 15.81 -0.80 -39.81
CA ILE A 673 16.34 -0.62 -38.45
C ILE A 673 16.80 0.83 -38.31
N ILE A 674 16.37 1.50 -37.25
CA ILE A 674 16.81 2.85 -36.87
C ILE A 674 17.20 2.83 -35.39
N THR A 675 18.45 3.14 -35.09
CA THR A 675 18.91 3.28 -33.71
C THR A 675 19.78 4.52 -33.58
N ASN A 676 19.87 5.11 -32.38
CA ASN A 676 20.77 6.25 -32.18
C ASN A 676 22.23 5.75 -32.20
N LEU A 677 23.13 6.43 -32.93
CA LEU A 677 24.54 6.02 -33.06
C LEU A 677 25.26 5.95 -31.72
N ARG A 678 24.82 6.72 -30.71
CA ARG A 678 25.39 6.67 -29.35
C ARG A 678 25.26 5.29 -28.69
N ASP A 679 24.19 4.56 -29.01
CA ASP A 679 23.77 3.28 -28.42
C ASP A 679 24.35 2.07 -29.16
N VAL A 680 25.12 2.30 -30.23
CA VAL A 680 25.72 1.27 -31.07
C VAL A 680 27.22 1.14 -30.74
N GLU A 681 27.67 -0.04 -30.33
CA GLU A 681 29.09 -0.36 -30.20
C GLU A 681 29.52 -1.31 -31.32
N ALA A 682 30.54 -0.91 -32.08
CA ALA A 682 31.04 -1.69 -33.21
C ALA A 682 32.34 -2.40 -32.85
N MET A 683 32.37 -3.72 -32.97
CA MET A 683 33.56 -4.56 -32.79
C MET A 683 33.83 -5.36 -34.07
N THR A 684 35.10 -5.53 -34.42
CA THR A 684 35.48 -6.45 -35.50
C THR A 684 35.54 -7.87 -34.95
N ASP A 685 34.98 -8.84 -35.68
CA ASP A 685 35.11 -10.24 -35.30
C ASP A 685 36.58 -10.68 -35.37
N ARG A 686 37.01 -11.50 -34.41
CA ARG A 686 38.37 -12.07 -34.37
C ARG A 686 38.57 -13.17 -35.42
N SER A 687 37.48 -13.77 -35.89
CA SER A 687 37.50 -14.88 -36.84
C SER A 687 37.36 -14.45 -38.31
N ASP A 688 36.65 -13.35 -38.58
CA ASP A 688 36.46 -12.80 -39.92
C ASP A 688 36.59 -11.26 -39.93
N PRO A 689 37.65 -10.69 -40.55
CA PRO A 689 37.84 -9.23 -40.62
C PRO A 689 36.82 -8.51 -41.50
N ARG A 690 35.95 -9.23 -42.22
CA ARG A 690 34.84 -8.68 -43.01
C ARG A 690 33.54 -8.55 -42.21
N SER A 691 33.52 -9.07 -40.99
CA SER A 691 32.34 -9.10 -40.13
C SER A 691 32.46 -8.09 -38.97
N LEU A 692 31.45 -7.24 -38.84
CA LEU A 692 31.29 -6.25 -37.80
C LEU A 692 30.18 -6.69 -36.84
N VAL A 693 30.53 -6.91 -35.58
CA VAL A 693 29.58 -7.18 -34.50
C VAL A 693 29.13 -5.85 -33.92
N LEU A 694 27.86 -5.51 -34.12
CA LEU A 694 27.22 -4.37 -33.51
C LEU A 694 26.47 -4.81 -32.25
N LEU A 695 26.83 -4.24 -31.12
CA LEU A 695 26.07 -4.29 -29.88
C LEU A 695 25.17 -3.07 -29.84
N VAL A 696 23.88 -3.26 -30.03
CA VAL A 696 22.89 -2.19 -29.86
C VAL A 696 22.32 -2.31 -28.44
N LYS A 697 22.59 -1.31 -27.61
CA LYS A 697 21.95 -1.18 -26.29
C LYS A 697 20.53 -0.66 -26.50
N GLN A 698 19.54 -1.56 -26.57
CA GLN A 698 18.12 -1.16 -26.55
C GLN A 698 17.55 -1.28 -25.13
N LYS A 699 16.48 -0.52 -24.83
CA LYS A 699 15.89 -0.32 -23.50
C LYS A 699 15.52 -1.60 -22.72
N THR A 700 15.40 -2.76 -23.38
CA THR A 700 14.94 -4.02 -22.75
C THR A 700 15.77 -5.26 -23.09
N ASP A 701 16.59 -5.24 -24.16
CA ASP A 701 17.47 -6.36 -24.54
C ASP A 701 18.69 -5.83 -25.31
N ASN A 702 19.88 -6.37 -25.00
CA ASN A 702 21.08 -6.11 -25.78
C ASN A 702 21.05 -6.97 -27.04
N THR A 703 20.65 -6.39 -28.17
CA THR A 703 20.64 -7.09 -29.45
C THR A 703 22.02 -7.06 -30.09
N GLN A 704 22.59 -8.25 -30.34
CA GLN A 704 23.80 -8.42 -31.12
C GLN A 704 23.43 -8.59 -32.60
N LEU A 705 23.84 -7.63 -33.44
CA LEU A 705 23.70 -7.71 -34.89
C LEU A 705 25.08 -7.97 -35.50
N ILE A 706 25.22 -9.01 -36.32
CA ILE A 706 26.46 -9.26 -37.05
C ILE A 706 26.25 -8.81 -38.50
N LEU A 707 27.03 -7.82 -38.93
CA LEU A 707 27.04 -7.28 -40.29
C LEU A 707 28.27 -7.80 -41.03
N THR A 708 28.09 -8.61 -42.07
CA THR A 708 29.19 -9.02 -42.95
C THR A 708 29.20 -8.15 -44.21
N PHE A 709 30.36 -7.58 -44.54
CA PHE A 709 30.58 -6.70 -45.68
C PHE A 709 31.40 -7.38 -46.78
N GLU A 710 31.35 -6.84 -48.00
CA GLU A 710 32.06 -7.42 -49.17
C GLU A 710 33.59 -7.37 -49.03
N ASP A 711 34.12 -6.38 -48.30
CA ASP A 711 35.55 -6.16 -48.12
C ASP A 711 35.89 -5.74 -46.68
N ALA A 712 37.02 -6.22 -46.18
CA ALA A 712 37.55 -5.89 -44.85
C ALA A 712 37.94 -4.41 -44.73
N GLN A 713 38.38 -3.77 -45.83
CA GLN A 713 38.67 -2.32 -45.82
C GLN A 713 37.39 -1.49 -45.63
N ARG A 714 36.29 -1.88 -46.28
CA ARG A 714 34.98 -1.24 -46.11
C ARG A 714 34.42 -1.46 -44.71
N CYS A 715 34.53 -2.67 -44.17
CA CYS A 715 34.16 -2.99 -42.78
C CYS A 715 34.90 -2.08 -41.78
N LEU A 716 36.22 -1.91 -41.96
CA LEU A 716 37.05 -1.10 -41.06
C LEU A 716 36.80 0.40 -41.22
N TRP A 717 36.48 0.86 -42.43
CA TRP A 717 36.05 2.24 -42.68
C TRP A 717 34.70 2.55 -42.04
N ILE A 718 33.69 1.69 -42.24
CA ILE A 718 32.37 1.82 -41.60
C ILE A 718 32.48 1.81 -40.08
N LYS A 719 33.33 0.93 -39.51
CA LYS A 719 33.61 0.93 -38.07
C LYS A 719 34.16 2.29 -37.59
N ARG A 720 35.13 2.86 -38.31
CA ARG A 720 35.70 4.18 -37.96
C ARG A 720 34.65 5.28 -38.05
N GLN A 721 33.81 5.27 -39.09
CA GLN A 721 32.73 6.24 -39.22
C GLN A 721 31.70 6.11 -38.09
N ILE A 722 31.31 4.89 -37.71
CA ILE A 722 30.42 4.67 -36.57
C ILE A 722 31.07 5.17 -35.27
N GLU A 723 32.37 4.91 -35.04
CA GLU A 723 33.08 5.39 -33.85
C GLU A 723 33.26 6.91 -33.81
N GLU A 724 33.51 7.55 -34.96
CA GLU A 724 33.63 9.01 -35.10
C GLU A 724 32.27 9.69 -34.93
N HIS A 725 31.23 9.22 -35.62
CA HIS A 725 29.88 9.77 -35.51
C HIS A 725 29.29 9.49 -34.11
N ARG A 726 29.62 8.35 -33.47
CA ARG A 726 29.26 8.09 -32.07
C ARG A 726 29.87 9.11 -31.12
N LYS A 727 31.14 9.50 -31.31
CA LYS A 727 31.78 10.54 -30.51
C LYS A 727 31.16 11.91 -30.79
N SER A 728 30.88 12.21 -32.06
CA SER A 728 30.21 13.44 -32.48
C SER A 728 28.81 13.57 -31.88
N SER A 729 27.96 12.56 -32.03
CA SER A 729 26.59 12.49 -31.48
C SER A 729 26.58 12.58 -29.95
N LYS A 730 27.53 11.94 -29.24
CA LYS A 730 27.68 12.11 -27.77
C LYS A 730 28.08 13.54 -27.38
N SER A 731 29.01 14.15 -28.12
CA SER A 731 29.43 15.53 -27.89
C SER A 731 28.30 16.52 -28.18
N GLU A 732 27.49 16.23 -29.20
CA GLU A 732 26.30 16.99 -29.54
C GLU A 732 25.24 16.88 -28.43
N ASP A 733 24.89 15.67 -27.98
CA ASP A 733 23.96 15.44 -26.86
C ASP A 733 24.39 16.16 -25.58
N MET A 734 25.68 16.13 -25.26
CA MET A 734 26.24 16.87 -24.12
C MET A 734 26.13 18.40 -24.32
N GLY A 735 26.39 18.89 -25.53
CA GLY A 735 26.17 20.29 -25.89
C GLY A 735 24.69 20.69 -25.77
N LEU A 736 23.77 19.81 -26.16
CA LEU A 736 22.32 20.03 -26.03
C LEU A 736 21.90 20.08 -24.55
N ILE A 737 22.48 19.26 -23.68
CA ILE A 737 22.25 19.37 -22.23
C ILE A 737 22.73 20.73 -21.71
N GLU A 738 23.91 21.20 -22.13
CA GLU A 738 24.40 22.53 -21.73
C GLU A 738 23.48 23.66 -22.22
N VAL A 739 23.04 23.59 -23.47
CA VAL A 739 22.07 24.53 -24.06
C VAL A 739 20.75 24.49 -23.30
N LEU A 740 20.25 23.29 -22.95
CA LEU A 740 19.04 23.11 -22.15
C LEU A 740 19.15 23.78 -20.78
N LEU A 741 20.25 23.52 -20.08
CA LEU A 741 20.51 24.11 -18.76
C LEU A 741 20.64 25.63 -18.84
N ASN A 742 21.25 26.18 -19.88
CA ASN A 742 21.35 27.63 -20.09
C ASN A 742 19.99 28.25 -20.43
N THR A 743 19.24 27.65 -21.34
CA THR A 743 17.91 28.12 -21.75
C THR A 743 16.95 28.20 -20.56
N ILE A 744 16.91 27.15 -19.73
CA ILE A 744 16.05 27.14 -18.54
C ILE A 744 16.52 28.18 -17.52
N ASP A 745 17.83 28.31 -17.29
CA ASP A 745 18.38 29.30 -16.35
C ASP A 745 18.03 30.74 -16.76
N GLU A 746 18.12 31.06 -18.05
CA GLU A 746 17.70 32.35 -18.61
C GLU A 746 16.20 32.60 -18.45
N CYS A 747 15.36 31.60 -18.71
CA CYS A 747 13.92 31.70 -18.48
C CYS A 747 13.56 31.94 -17.02
N LEU A 748 14.36 31.45 -16.06
CA LEU A 748 14.14 31.67 -14.63
C LEU A 748 14.66 33.02 -14.13
N VAL A 749 15.38 33.79 -14.94
CA VAL A 749 15.86 35.16 -14.62
C VAL A 749 14.88 36.23 -15.10
N LYS A 750 14.14 35.93 -16.17
CA LYS A 750 12.99 36.71 -16.62
C LYS A 750 11.82 36.53 -15.65
#